data_AF-A0A962CJ06-F1
#
_entry.id   AF-A0A962CJ06-F1
#
_cell.length_a   1.000
_cell.length_b   1.000
_cell.length_c   1.000
_cell.angle_alpha   90.00
_cell.angle_beta   90.00
_cell.angle_gamma   90.00
#
_symmetry.space_group_name_H-M   'P 1'
#
loop_
_entity.id
_entity.type
_entity.pdbx_description
1 polymer ?
#
loop_
_entity_poly.entity_id
_entity_poly.type
_entity_poly.pdbx_seq_one_letter_code
_entity_poly.pdbx_strand_id
1 'polypeptide(L)'
;VVLGCTDCHGGDASVSVASDQHEGVEYHDAAERAHVLPRYPSRWEHSANPERSYTWLLQESPEFVRFINPGDLRVAREACGACHLPLIQANEKSLMANAAMFWGAAAYNNGILPFKHSILGEAYGRDGEAITMDNGIPNDETMDRHGVLPKISPMPAWETVPPGDVFRIFERGGRNINNIFAELGLPNEFGQIQRLEEPGRPDIRQSFRGPGTALRVSIPVLNIHKTRLNDPFIWMLGTNDNPGDFRSSGCSACHVIYANDRDPRHSAIYAKFGNMGMSQQADPTIPKDEPGHPLKHEFTRQIPTSQCMICHMHQPNMFINTMLGYTMWDYESDAPFMWPEKQQYPDAEKMRKILDRNPEEASIRGKWGDLDFLKDVSLLNPQLKDTQFADYHGHGWNFRAIYKRDRKGNLLDKVGTKIADDDPDKWKKGVHLSSIHVDVGMQCVDCHFAQDAHGNGYLKAEVMGAVEIQCQDCHGTADALPTLKTSGPAASKFGKDLLLIRNPDGKKRFEWVGDELIQRSAVTPDLEWKMTLVKNTADPLSGAYNPKATRAHTMAMGTDELKWGTDVPADQRAHGEDKMLCYACHTSWTTSCGGCHLPIQANWKTERHKYEGGFTRNFATYNPQVARDQMFFLGKHGSIKGGKIAPVRSSSALVLSSTNINREKIYVQQPPVSASGYSSQAFAPHYPHTERKTETK
;
A
#
# COMPACT_ATOMS: atom_id res chain seq x y z
N VAL A 1 4.81 27.70 -24.07
CA VAL A 1 3.41 27.38 -24.43
C VAL A 1 2.55 28.15 -23.45
N VAL A 2 1.65 29.02 -23.93
CA VAL A 2 0.63 29.63 -23.07
C VAL A 2 -0.56 28.69 -23.15
N LEU A 3 -0.82 27.95 -22.08
CA LEU A 3 -1.95 27.02 -21.96
C LEU A 3 -3.00 27.67 -21.05
N GLY A 4 -4.27 27.58 -21.44
CA GLY A 4 -5.43 27.86 -20.59
C GLY A 4 -6.02 26.57 -20.00
N CYS A 5 -7.04 26.71 -19.15
CA CYS A 5 -7.72 25.58 -18.51
C CYS A 5 -8.26 24.58 -19.55
N THR A 6 -8.88 25.09 -20.61
CA THR A 6 -9.55 24.26 -21.63
C THR A 6 -8.58 23.47 -22.51
N ASP A 7 -7.31 23.88 -22.61
CA ASP A 7 -6.30 23.10 -23.34
C ASP A 7 -6.05 21.76 -22.66
N CYS A 8 -6.05 21.73 -21.33
CA CYS A 8 -5.85 20.52 -20.55
C CYS A 8 -7.18 19.81 -20.24
N HIS A 9 -8.20 20.55 -19.81
CA HIS A 9 -9.46 20.01 -19.29
C HIS A 9 -10.57 19.86 -20.34
N GLY A 10 -10.47 20.52 -21.50
CA GLY A 10 -11.60 20.65 -22.43
C GLY A 10 -12.63 21.70 -21.96
N GLY A 11 -13.87 21.60 -22.41
CA GLY A 11 -14.89 22.63 -22.20
C GLY A 11 -14.81 23.79 -23.21
N ASP A 12 -15.59 24.84 -22.97
CA ASP A 12 -15.70 26.00 -23.87
C ASP A 12 -15.21 27.30 -23.19
N ALA A 13 -14.01 27.75 -23.57
CA ALA A 13 -13.40 28.97 -23.07
C ALA A 13 -14.06 30.26 -23.60
N SER A 14 -14.97 30.18 -24.57
CA SER A 14 -15.66 31.34 -25.13
C SER A 14 -16.86 31.78 -24.28
N VAL A 15 -17.30 30.94 -23.35
CA VAL A 15 -18.40 31.25 -22.44
C VAL A 15 -17.87 32.05 -21.26
N SER A 16 -18.48 33.20 -21.00
CA SER A 16 -18.16 34.07 -19.86
C SER A 16 -19.43 34.71 -19.32
N VAL A 17 -19.46 35.00 -18.02
CA VAL A 17 -20.46 35.86 -17.40
C VAL A 17 -19.89 37.27 -17.21
N ALA A 18 -20.75 38.30 -17.33
CA ALA A 18 -20.35 39.69 -17.12
C ALA A 18 -20.27 40.10 -15.64
N SER A 19 -20.73 39.22 -14.76
CA SER A 19 -20.91 39.42 -13.33
C SER A 19 -19.84 38.67 -12.55
N ASP A 20 -19.24 39.32 -11.55
CA ASP A 20 -18.36 38.66 -10.56
C ASP A 20 -19.15 37.81 -9.53
N GLN A 21 -20.48 37.70 -9.69
CA GLN A 21 -21.32 36.85 -8.84
C GLN A 21 -21.25 35.40 -9.33
N HIS A 22 -20.76 34.51 -8.46
CA HIS A 22 -20.62 33.08 -8.71
C HIS A 22 -21.87 32.29 -8.26
N GLU A 23 -23.02 32.93 -8.30
CA GLU A 23 -24.31 32.41 -7.81
C GLU A 23 -25.43 32.84 -8.75
N GLY A 24 -26.52 32.07 -8.76
CA GLY A 24 -27.74 32.41 -9.50
C GLY A 24 -27.79 31.82 -10.91
N VAL A 25 -28.97 31.92 -11.53
CA VAL A 25 -29.31 31.18 -12.76
C VAL A 25 -28.38 31.51 -13.93
N GLU A 26 -28.02 32.78 -14.13
CA GLU A 26 -27.12 33.18 -15.22
C GLU A 26 -25.74 32.54 -15.11
N TYR A 27 -25.18 32.51 -13.89
CA TYR A 27 -23.90 31.86 -13.62
C TYR A 27 -23.99 30.35 -13.82
N HIS A 28 -25.03 29.71 -13.28
CA HIS A 28 -25.24 28.27 -13.45
C HIS A 28 -25.43 27.88 -14.93
N ASP A 29 -26.25 28.61 -15.69
CA ASP A 29 -26.46 28.37 -17.12
C ASP A 29 -25.16 28.56 -17.92
N ALA A 30 -24.35 29.55 -17.56
CA ALA A 30 -23.05 29.75 -18.20
C ALA A 30 -22.06 28.64 -17.85
N ALA A 31 -22.01 28.21 -16.59
CA ALA A 31 -21.18 27.10 -16.14
C ALA A 31 -21.58 25.80 -16.84
N GLU A 32 -22.87 25.49 -16.97
CA GLU A 32 -23.34 24.30 -17.70
C GLU A 32 -22.99 24.32 -19.18
N ARG A 33 -22.94 25.50 -19.82
CA ARG A 33 -22.46 25.65 -21.20
C ARG A 33 -20.95 25.55 -21.32
N ALA A 34 -20.20 26.07 -20.36
CA ALA A 34 -18.74 26.11 -20.37
C ALA A 34 -18.12 24.76 -20.00
N HIS A 35 -18.73 24.05 -19.04
CA HIS A 35 -18.22 22.81 -18.47
C HIS A 35 -18.65 21.59 -19.27
N VAL A 36 -17.84 20.54 -19.20
CA VAL A 36 -18.29 19.21 -19.60
C VAL A 36 -19.10 18.63 -18.45
N LEU A 37 -20.35 18.22 -18.72
CA LEU A 37 -21.25 17.71 -17.69
C LEU A 37 -21.08 16.19 -17.48
N PRO A 38 -21.27 15.69 -16.25
CA PRO A 38 -21.26 14.26 -15.97
C PRO A 38 -22.45 13.55 -16.63
N ARG A 39 -22.26 12.28 -17.00
CA ARG A 39 -23.34 11.41 -17.45
C ARG A 39 -24.31 11.08 -16.32
N TYR A 40 -23.81 11.04 -15.08
CA TYR A 40 -24.61 10.73 -13.89
C TYR A 40 -24.51 11.85 -12.86
N PRO A 41 -25.20 13.00 -13.04
CA PRO A 41 -25.08 14.15 -12.14
C PRO A 41 -25.32 13.84 -10.65
N SER A 42 -26.19 12.88 -10.33
CA SER A 42 -26.44 12.44 -8.94
C SER A 42 -25.24 11.76 -8.26
N ARG A 43 -24.12 11.53 -8.96
CA ARG A 43 -22.87 11.02 -8.38
C ARG A 43 -21.84 12.12 -8.11
N TRP A 44 -22.13 13.35 -8.56
CA TRP A 44 -21.23 14.50 -8.55
C TRP A 44 -21.97 15.72 -7.99
N GLU A 45 -22.45 15.58 -6.75
CA GLU A 45 -23.33 16.57 -6.12
C GLU A 45 -22.60 17.86 -5.69
N HIS A 46 -21.29 17.77 -5.47
CA HIS A 46 -20.42 18.86 -5.05
C HIS A 46 -19.05 18.78 -5.74
N SER A 47 -18.19 19.78 -5.53
CA SER A 47 -16.86 19.87 -6.16
C SER A 47 -15.81 18.97 -5.51
N ALA A 48 -16.04 18.43 -4.31
CA ALA A 48 -15.13 17.47 -3.69
C ALA A 48 -15.13 16.14 -4.44
N ASN A 49 -14.02 15.39 -4.37
CA ASN A 49 -14.00 14.04 -4.94
C ASN A 49 -15.08 13.16 -4.27
N PRO A 50 -15.91 12.44 -5.04
CA PRO A 50 -16.94 11.58 -4.47
C PRO A 50 -16.32 10.45 -3.64
N GLU A 51 -16.88 10.25 -2.44
CA GLU A 51 -16.52 9.14 -1.57
C GLU A 51 -16.83 7.81 -2.26
N ARG A 52 -15.86 6.89 -2.25
CA ARG A 52 -16.03 5.49 -2.68
C ARG A 52 -16.62 5.35 -4.08
N SER A 53 -16.23 6.25 -4.98
CA SER A 53 -16.72 6.27 -6.37
C SER A 53 -16.34 5.03 -7.16
N TYR A 54 -15.17 4.44 -6.93
CA TYR A 54 -14.71 3.20 -7.56
C TYR A 54 -15.01 3.16 -9.08
N THR A 55 -15.82 2.20 -9.53
CA THR A 55 -16.15 1.98 -10.94
C THR A 55 -17.06 3.05 -11.54
N TRP A 56 -17.61 3.98 -10.74
CA TRP A 56 -18.40 5.10 -11.26
C TRP A 56 -17.59 5.94 -12.25
N LEU A 57 -16.31 6.17 -11.94
CA LEU A 57 -15.40 6.92 -12.81
C LEU A 57 -15.27 6.26 -14.19
N LEU A 58 -15.27 4.92 -14.25
CA LEU A 58 -15.20 4.16 -15.51
C LEU A 58 -16.47 4.30 -16.37
N GLN A 59 -17.61 4.63 -15.75
CA GLN A 59 -18.89 4.76 -16.43
C GLN A 59 -19.12 6.17 -16.99
N GLU A 60 -18.28 7.14 -16.60
CA GLU A 60 -18.31 8.50 -17.12
C GLU A 60 -17.68 8.62 -18.51
N SER A 61 -18.03 9.67 -19.23
CA SER A 61 -17.40 9.96 -20.51
C SER A 61 -15.92 10.36 -20.31
N PRO A 62 -15.00 9.92 -21.19
CA PRO A 62 -13.62 10.40 -21.15
C PRO A 62 -13.50 11.92 -21.23
N GLU A 63 -14.42 12.61 -21.89
CA GLU A 63 -14.46 14.08 -21.93
C GLU A 63 -14.72 14.67 -20.53
N PHE A 64 -15.66 14.10 -19.77
CA PHE A 64 -15.93 14.54 -18.40
C PHE A 64 -14.77 14.18 -17.46
N VAL A 65 -14.19 12.99 -17.63
CA VAL A 65 -13.04 12.53 -16.84
C VAL A 65 -11.85 13.45 -17.05
N ARG A 66 -11.58 13.84 -18.30
CA ARG A 66 -10.56 14.84 -18.63
C ARG A 66 -10.87 16.20 -18.02
N PHE A 67 -12.14 16.60 -18.01
CA PHE A 67 -12.58 17.85 -17.42
C PHE A 67 -12.33 17.92 -15.91
N ILE A 68 -12.64 16.87 -15.16
CA ILE A 68 -12.41 16.86 -13.70
C ILE A 68 -10.98 16.46 -13.31
N ASN A 69 -10.30 15.67 -14.13
CA ASN A 69 -8.95 15.19 -13.88
C ASN A 69 -8.18 14.86 -15.19
N PRO A 70 -7.48 15.82 -15.79
CA PRO A 70 -6.68 15.58 -17.00
C PRO A 70 -5.48 14.64 -16.75
N GLY A 71 -5.12 14.40 -15.49
CA GLY A 71 -4.08 13.47 -15.09
C GLY A 71 -4.51 12.01 -15.02
N ASP A 72 -5.81 11.69 -15.18
CA ASP A 72 -6.31 10.31 -15.18
C ASP A 72 -5.71 9.51 -16.35
N LEU A 73 -5.26 8.28 -16.10
CA LEU A 73 -4.54 7.49 -17.08
C LEU A 73 -5.35 7.18 -18.36
N ARG A 74 -6.68 7.19 -18.31
CA ARG A 74 -7.53 6.95 -19.50
C ARG A 74 -7.46 8.10 -20.51
N VAL A 75 -7.15 9.31 -20.06
CA VAL A 75 -7.21 10.55 -20.85
C VAL A 75 -5.92 11.36 -20.82
N ALA A 76 -4.94 10.97 -20.00
CA ALA A 76 -3.65 11.65 -19.87
C ALA A 76 -2.89 11.76 -21.20
N ARG A 77 -3.10 10.82 -22.13
CA ARG A 77 -2.52 10.89 -23.48
C ARG A 77 -3.07 12.07 -24.28
N GLU A 78 -4.34 12.41 -24.12
CA GLU A 78 -4.98 13.55 -24.80
C GLU A 78 -4.60 14.87 -24.14
N ALA A 79 -4.60 14.91 -22.80
CA ALA A 79 -4.35 16.14 -22.06
C ALA A 79 -2.86 16.49 -21.94
N CYS A 80 -2.00 15.48 -21.74
CA CYS A 80 -0.59 15.68 -21.41
C CYS A 80 0.37 15.00 -22.40
N GLY A 81 -0.13 14.15 -23.31
CA GLY A 81 0.71 13.32 -24.18
C GLY A 81 1.60 14.09 -25.14
N ALA A 82 1.19 15.29 -25.58
CA ALA A 82 2.03 16.13 -26.44
C ALA A 82 3.43 16.41 -25.84
N CYS A 83 3.53 16.47 -24.50
CA CYS A 83 4.78 16.75 -23.79
C CYS A 83 5.30 15.56 -22.97
N HIS A 84 4.42 14.67 -22.49
CA HIS A 84 4.75 13.68 -21.47
C HIS A 84 4.45 12.22 -21.88
N LEU A 85 4.21 11.93 -23.17
CA LEU A 85 3.85 10.58 -23.64
C LEU A 85 4.74 9.44 -23.10
N PRO A 86 6.09 9.56 -23.05
CA PRO A 86 6.93 8.48 -22.55
C PRO A 86 6.69 8.16 -21.07
N LEU A 87 6.42 9.18 -20.25
CA LEU A 87 6.12 9.00 -18.82
C LEU A 87 4.75 8.35 -18.64
N ILE A 88 3.77 8.75 -19.43
CA ILE A 88 2.41 8.18 -19.40
C ILE A 88 2.46 6.69 -19.77
N GLN A 89 3.14 6.35 -20.86
CA GLN A 89 3.32 4.96 -21.30
C GLN A 89 4.05 4.10 -20.27
N ALA A 90 5.04 4.65 -19.57
CA ALA A 90 5.70 3.96 -18.48
C ALA A 90 4.73 3.72 -17.31
N ASN A 91 3.99 4.76 -16.91
CA ASN A 91 3.13 4.74 -15.74
C ASN A 91 1.96 3.77 -15.88
N GLU A 92 1.34 3.70 -17.05
CA GLU A 92 0.30 2.72 -17.38
C GLU A 92 0.77 1.27 -17.17
N LYS A 93 2.08 1.00 -17.35
CA LYS A 93 2.69 -0.32 -17.17
C LYS A 93 3.33 -0.52 -15.78
N SER A 94 3.28 0.49 -14.92
CA SER A 94 3.83 0.40 -13.56
C SER A 94 2.97 -0.51 -12.67
N LEU A 95 3.57 -1.05 -11.61
CA LEU A 95 2.84 -1.81 -10.58
C LEU A 95 1.82 -0.94 -9.82
N MET A 96 1.99 0.39 -9.80
CA MET A 96 1.04 1.33 -9.18
C MET A 96 -0.24 1.49 -10.01
N ALA A 97 -0.17 1.21 -11.32
CA ALA A 97 -1.34 1.15 -12.19
C ALA A 97 -1.93 -0.26 -12.22
N ASN A 98 -1.10 -1.30 -12.35
CA ASN A 98 -1.58 -2.54 -12.91
C ASN A 98 -1.73 -3.75 -11.99
N ALA A 99 -1.30 -3.65 -10.74
CA ALA A 99 -1.53 -4.68 -9.74
C ALA A 99 -0.87 -6.05 -9.92
N ALA A 100 -0.03 -6.25 -10.94
CA ALA A 100 0.31 -7.60 -11.40
C ALA A 100 0.89 -8.50 -10.30
N MET A 101 1.72 -7.93 -9.42
CA MET A 101 2.29 -8.64 -8.27
C MET A 101 1.22 -9.13 -7.30
N PHE A 102 0.27 -8.27 -6.91
CA PHE A 102 -0.77 -8.65 -5.95
C PHE A 102 -1.71 -9.70 -6.57
N TRP A 103 -2.05 -9.55 -7.85
CA TRP A 103 -2.94 -10.46 -8.57
C TRP A 103 -2.28 -11.84 -8.70
N GLY A 104 -0.98 -11.87 -8.97
CA GLY A 104 -0.19 -13.09 -8.97
C GLY A 104 -0.09 -13.76 -7.60
N ALA A 105 0.16 -12.98 -6.55
CA ALA A 105 0.19 -13.50 -5.18
C ALA A 105 -1.17 -14.12 -4.79
N ALA A 106 -2.27 -13.42 -5.06
CA ALA A 106 -3.61 -13.94 -4.80
C ALA A 106 -3.92 -15.18 -5.66
N ALA A 107 -3.56 -15.18 -6.93
CA ALA A 107 -3.83 -16.31 -7.81
C ALA A 107 -3.07 -17.58 -7.40
N TYR A 108 -1.76 -17.45 -7.13
CA TYR A 108 -0.90 -18.57 -6.80
C TYR A 108 -1.16 -19.14 -5.40
N ASN A 109 -1.22 -18.26 -4.38
CA ASN A 109 -1.36 -18.69 -2.98
C ASN A 109 -2.71 -19.35 -2.68
N ASN A 110 -3.70 -19.15 -3.54
CA ASN A 110 -5.07 -19.63 -3.35
C ASN A 110 -5.53 -20.60 -4.44
N GLY A 111 -4.58 -21.22 -5.16
CA GLY A 111 -4.88 -22.35 -6.05
C GLY A 111 -5.60 -21.99 -7.35
N ILE A 112 -5.59 -20.71 -7.76
CA ILE A 112 -6.31 -20.23 -8.95
C ILE A 112 -5.45 -20.41 -10.20
N LEU A 113 -4.16 -20.06 -10.14
CA LEU A 113 -3.20 -20.25 -11.23
C LEU A 113 -1.94 -20.96 -10.73
N PRO A 114 -1.34 -21.87 -11.51
CA PRO A 114 -0.16 -22.63 -11.11
C PRO A 114 1.16 -21.85 -11.24
N PHE A 115 1.11 -20.53 -11.42
CA PHE A 115 2.29 -19.69 -11.72
C PHE A 115 2.44 -18.56 -10.70
N LYS A 116 3.66 -18.38 -10.16
CA LYS A 116 3.98 -17.26 -9.26
C LYS A 116 3.96 -15.91 -9.98
N HIS A 117 4.50 -15.87 -11.20
CA HIS A 117 4.37 -14.74 -12.12
C HIS A 117 3.11 -14.97 -12.96
N SER A 118 1.98 -14.44 -12.49
CA SER A 118 0.72 -14.54 -13.21
C SER A 118 0.61 -13.51 -14.32
N ILE A 119 -0.28 -13.76 -15.28
CA ILE A 119 -0.67 -12.81 -16.33
C ILE A 119 -1.93 -12.04 -15.95
N LEU A 120 -2.25 -11.92 -14.65
CA LEU A 120 -3.40 -11.19 -14.16
C LEU A 120 -2.99 -9.80 -13.68
N GLY A 121 -3.82 -8.81 -13.95
CA GLY A 121 -3.63 -7.43 -13.51
C GLY A 121 -4.88 -6.59 -13.74
N GLU A 122 -4.72 -5.29 -13.65
CA GLU A 122 -5.76 -4.29 -13.88
C GLU A 122 -5.29 -3.25 -14.91
N ALA A 123 -6.12 -2.97 -15.90
CA ALA A 123 -5.88 -1.90 -16.87
C ALA A 123 -7.22 -1.52 -17.50
N TYR A 124 -7.35 -0.26 -17.90
CA TYR A 124 -8.56 0.25 -18.54
C TYR A 124 -8.24 0.99 -19.83
N GLY A 125 -9.14 0.85 -20.79
CA GLY A 125 -9.13 1.67 -22.00
C GLY A 125 -9.72 3.05 -21.75
N ARG A 126 -9.72 3.85 -22.82
CA ARG A 126 -10.22 5.24 -22.82
C ARG A 126 -11.66 5.31 -22.32
N ASP A 127 -12.50 4.37 -22.75
CA ASP A 127 -13.94 4.38 -22.46
C ASP A 127 -14.27 3.64 -21.13
N GLY A 128 -13.25 3.29 -20.34
CA GLY A 128 -13.41 2.67 -19.02
C GLY A 128 -13.56 1.15 -19.03
N GLU A 129 -13.48 0.51 -20.18
CA GLU A 129 -13.52 -0.94 -20.32
C GLU A 129 -12.22 -1.58 -19.81
N ALA A 130 -12.33 -2.74 -19.14
CA ALA A 130 -11.16 -3.48 -18.70
C ALA A 130 -10.44 -4.09 -19.92
N ILE A 131 -9.12 -3.90 -20.01
CA ILE A 131 -8.32 -4.33 -21.18
C ILE A 131 -7.19 -5.29 -20.80
N THR A 132 -6.81 -6.12 -21.75
CA THR A 132 -5.50 -6.78 -21.73
C THR A 132 -4.44 -5.79 -22.19
N MET A 133 -3.33 -5.71 -21.47
CA MET A 133 -2.19 -4.88 -21.82
C MET A 133 -0.96 -5.75 -22.03
N ASP A 134 -0.24 -5.54 -23.13
CA ASP A 134 1.01 -6.22 -23.46
C ASP A 134 2.22 -5.26 -23.42
N ASN A 135 3.42 -5.83 -23.38
CA ASN A 135 4.64 -5.03 -23.40
C ASN A 135 4.89 -4.32 -24.73
N GLY A 136 4.20 -4.69 -25.81
CA GLY A 136 4.44 -4.23 -27.18
C GLY A 136 5.55 -5.00 -27.90
N ILE A 137 6.28 -5.86 -27.19
CA ILE A 137 7.37 -6.68 -27.72
C ILE A 137 7.34 -8.08 -27.11
N PRO A 138 7.77 -9.13 -27.84
CA PRO A 138 8.00 -10.44 -27.26
C PRO A 138 9.06 -10.38 -26.16
N ASN A 139 8.79 -11.05 -25.04
CA ASN A 139 9.80 -11.22 -24.00
C ASN A 139 10.94 -12.13 -24.49
N ASP A 140 12.17 -11.77 -24.13
CA ASP A 140 13.33 -12.66 -24.22
C ASP A 140 13.70 -13.23 -22.83
N GLU A 141 14.69 -14.12 -22.80
CA GLU A 141 15.16 -14.74 -21.55
C GLU A 141 15.71 -13.71 -20.55
N THR A 142 16.28 -12.59 -21.04
CA THR A 142 16.79 -11.53 -20.18
C THR A 142 15.63 -10.79 -19.50
N MET A 143 14.57 -10.49 -20.23
CA MET A 143 13.36 -9.87 -19.71
C MET A 143 12.69 -10.77 -18.66
N ASP A 144 12.57 -12.06 -18.94
CA ASP A 144 11.99 -13.03 -18.00
C ASP A 144 12.80 -13.14 -16.71
N ARG A 145 14.14 -13.16 -16.80
CA ARG A 145 15.05 -13.13 -15.64
C ARG A 145 14.91 -11.85 -14.79
N HIS A 146 14.52 -10.73 -15.41
CA HIS A 146 14.22 -9.47 -14.73
C HIS A 146 12.74 -9.32 -14.33
N GLY A 147 11.98 -10.43 -14.33
CA GLY A 147 10.60 -10.46 -13.87
C GLY A 147 9.66 -9.62 -14.73
N VAL A 148 9.96 -9.46 -16.02
CA VAL A 148 9.08 -8.77 -16.96
C VAL A 148 7.97 -9.72 -17.40
N LEU A 149 6.70 -9.30 -17.32
CA LEU A 149 5.54 -10.07 -17.76
C LEU A 149 5.24 -9.75 -19.23
N PRO A 150 4.95 -10.73 -20.09
CA PRO A 150 4.64 -10.48 -21.50
C PRO A 150 3.33 -9.68 -21.68
N LYS A 151 2.36 -9.95 -20.81
CA LYS A 151 1.06 -9.29 -20.77
C LYS A 151 0.40 -9.44 -19.40
N ILE A 152 -0.61 -8.61 -19.17
CA ILE A 152 -1.57 -8.74 -18.09
C ILE A 152 -2.99 -8.73 -18.64
N SER A 153 -3.90 -9.44 -17.99
CA SER A 153 -5.31 -9.53 -18.35
C SER A 153 -6.18 -9.31 -17.12
N PRO A 154 -7.40 -8.75 -17.30
CA PRO A 154 -8.34 -8.58 -16.20
C PRO A 154 -8.63 -9.92 -15.52
N MET A 155 -8.70 -9.91 -14.19
CA MET A 155 -9.11 -11.10 -13.44
C MET A 155 -10.59 -11.42 -13.78
N PRO A 156 -10.93 -12.67 -14.10
CA PRO A 156 -12.32 -13.05 -14.31
C PRO A 156 -13.15 -12.82 -13.05
N ALA A 157 -14.42 -12.45 -13.26
CA ALA A 157 -15.38 -12.21 -12.20
C ALA A 157 -15.49 -13.42 -11.25
N TRP A 158 -15.47 -13.18 -9.93
CA TRP A 158 -15.46 -14.24 -8.91
C TRP A 158 -16.63 -15.22 -9.03
N GLU A 159 -17.76 -14.80 -9.61
CA GLU A 159 -18.95 -15.61 -9.87
C GLU A 159 -18.68 -16.75 -10.88
N THR A 160 -17.68 -16.57 -11.72
CA THR A 160 -17.30 -17.49 -12.82
C THR A 160 -16.01 -18.24 -12.55
N VAL A 161 -15.25 -17.82 -11.53
CA VAL A 161 -13.97 -18.46 -11.14
C VAL A 161 -14.24 -19.67 -10.25
N PRO A 162 -13.81 -20.88 -10.64
CA PRO A 162 -13.86 -22.03 -9.76
C PRO A 162 -13.05 -21.78 -8.47
N PRO A 163 -13.56 -22.19 -7.28
CA PRO A 163 -12.81 -22.03 -6.06
C PRO A 163 -11.53 -22.89 -6.09
N GLY A 164 -10.37 -22.25 -5.94
CA GLY A 164 -9.07 -22.91 -5.74
C GLY A 164 -8.81 -23.33 -4.28
N ASP A 165 -9.61 -22.82 -3.34
CA ASP A 165 -9.46 -23.05 -1.90
C ASP A 165 -9.89 -24.48 -1.51
N VAL A 166 -8.94 -25.42 -1.57
CA VAL A 166 -9.16 -26.81 -1.11
C VAL A 166 -9.07 -26.85 0.42
N PHE A 167 -10.21 -26.70 1.09
CA PHE A 167 -10.33 -26.79 2.54
C PHE A 167 -10.20 -28.23 3.05
N ARG A 168 -9.58 -28.42 4.23
CA ARG A 168 -9.32 -29.75 4.81
C ARG A 168 -10.64 -30.44 5.15
N ILE A 169 -10.75 -31.69 4.68
CA ILE A 169 -11.93 -32.59 4.77
C ILE A 169 -12.09 -33.21 6.19
N PHE A 170 -11.30 -32.77 7.18
CA PHE A 170 -11.20 -33.41 8.50
C PHE A 170 -11.93 -32.63 9.62
N GLU A 171 -13.09 -32.04 9.34
CA GLU A 171 -13.92 -31.42 10.38
C GLU A 171 -14.88 -32.46 11.03
N ARG A 172 -15.39 -32.12 12.22
CA ARG A 172 -16.56 -32.82 12.80
C ARG A 172 -17.69 -32.69 11.78
N GLY A 173 -18.26 -33.83 11.36
CA GLY A 173 -19.23 -33.87 10.28
C GLY A 173 -20.34 -32.85 10.49
N GLY A 174 -20.68 -32.14 9.41
CA GLY A 174 -21.71 -31.11 9.39
C GLY A 174 -23.10 -31.72 9.27
N ARG A 175 -24.13 -30.88 9.22
CA ARG A 175 -25.48 -31.32 8.81
C ARG A 175 -25.40 -31.87 7.39
N ASN A 176 -26.08 -32.97 7.09
CA ASN A 176 -26.23 -33.49 5.73
C ASN A 176 -26.68 -32.33 4.82
N ILE A 177 -25.81 -31.90 3.91
CA ILE A 177 -26.16 -30.90 2.90
C ILE A 177 -26.99 -31.65 1.87
N ASN A 178 -28.32 -31.53 1.95
CA ASN A 178 -29.20 -32.07 0.92
C ASN A 178 -28.74 -31.54 -0.46
N ASN A 179 -28.84 -32.40 -1.47
CA ASN A 179 -28.43 -32.17 -2.86
C ASN A 179 -29.27 -31.11 -3.62
N ILE A 180 -30.08 -30.33 -2.91
CA ILE A 180 -30.98 -29.31 -3.44
C ILE A 180 -30.43 -27.95 -2.99
N PHE A 181 -30.53 -26.93 -3.86
CA PHE A 181 -30.20 -25.54 -3.52
C PHE A 181 -30.71 -25.19 -2.12
N ALA A 182 -29.94 -24.42 -1.33
CA ALA A 182 -30.42 -23.93 -0.05
C ALA A 182 -31.73 -23.14 -0.29
N GLU A 183 -32.86 -23.71 0.16
CA GLU A 183 -34.19 -23.16 -0.10
C GLU A 183 -34.30 -21.77 0.53
N LEU A 184 -34.63 -20.78 -0.31
CA LEU A 184 -34.85 -19.40 0.13
C LEU A 184 -36.18 -19.32 0.89
N GLY A 185 -36.10 -19.03 2.20
CA GLY A 185 -37.24 -18.48 2.95
C GLY A 185 -38.15 -19.50 3.65
N LEU A 186 -37.82 -20.79 3.67
CA LEU A 186 -38.58 -21.77 4.44
C LEU A 186 -37.67 -22.55 5.40
N PRO A 187 -37.82 -22.39 6.73
CA PRO A 187 -37.35 -23.42 7.62
C PRO A 187 -38.22 -24.65 7.38
N ASN A 188 -37.71 -25.60 6.60
CA ASN A 188 -38.08 -27.01 6.66
C ASN A 188 -39.45 -27.42 6.06
N GLU A 189 -39.48 -27.84 4.79
CA GLU A 189 -40.66 -28.50 4.20
C GLU A 189 -40.86 -29.96 4.64
N PHE A 190 -39.82 -30.65 5.16
CA PHE A 190 -39.82 -32.12 5.36
C PHE A 190 -39.56 -32.67 6.78
N GLY A 191 -39.50 -31.83 7.81
CA GLY A 191 -39.19 -32.27 9.18
C GLY A 191 -37.73 -32.68 9.46
N GLN A 192 -36.80 -32.65 8.51
CA GLN A 192 -35.49 -33.32 8.60
C GLN A 192 -34.34 -32.48 9.17
N ILE A 193 -34.63 -31.54 10.08
CA ILE A 193 -33.56 -30.90 10.86
C ILE A 193 -32.87 -32.01 11.68
N GLN A 194 -31.61 -32.32 11.35
CA GLN A 194 -30.62 -33.13 12.11
C GLN A 194 -30.36 -34.58 11.63
N ARG A 195 -29.70 -34.73 10.47
CA ARG A 195 -28.71 -35.81 10.35
C ARG A 195 -27.32 -35.17 10.30
N LEU A 196 -26.57 -35.29 11.39
CA LEU A 196 -25.16 -34.92 11.43
C LEU A 196 -24.37 -36.01 10.69
N GLU A 197 -23.46 -35.62 9.80
CA GLU A 197 -22.46 -36.51 9.23
C GLU A 197 -21.50 -36.98 10.35
N GLU A 198 -20.98 -38.20 10.22
CA GLU A 198 -19.95 -38.68 11.15
C GLU A 198 -18.67 -37.85 10.99
N PRO A 199 -18.03 -37.38 12.09
CA PRO A 199 -16.70 -36.76 12.05
C PRO A 199 -15.71 -37.57 11.20
N GLY A 200 -15.12 -36.93 10.20
CA GLY A 200 -14.15 -37.56 9.30
C GLY A 200 -14.73 -38.44 8.18
N ARG A 201 -16.05 -38.50 8.00
CA ARG A 201 -16.73 -39.22 6.91
C ARG A 201 -17.85 -38.39 6.27
N PRO A 202 -17.55 -37.25 5.63
CA PRO A 202 -18.57 -36.54 4.87
C PRO A 202 -19.03 -37.38 3.67
N ASP A 203 -20.34 -37.44 3.42
CA ASP A 203 -20.95 -38.17 2.31
C ASP A 203 -20.53 -37.52 0.98
N ILE A 204 -20.39 -36.18 0.99
CA ILE A 204 -19.94 -35.39 -0.15
C ILE A 204 -18.59 -34.72 0.17
N ARG A 205 -17.52 -35.20 -0.48
CA ARG A 205 -16.15 -34.66 -0.31
C ARG A 205 -15.92 -33.29 -1.00
N GLN A 206 -16.84 -32.84 -1.86
CA GLN A 206 -16.84 -31.52 -2.55
C GLN A 206 -18.28 -31.07 -2.91
N SER A 207 -18.73 -29.86 -2.54
CA SER A 207 -20.12 -29.38 -2.75
C SER A 207 -20.43 -28.84 -4.17
N PHE A 208 -21.73 -28.67 -4.46
CA PHE A 208 -22.29 -28.22 -5.75
C PHE A 208 -21.90 -26.76 -6.14
N ARG A 209 -21.83 -26.50 -7.46
CA ARG A 209 -21.30 -25.26 -8.10
C ARG A 209 -22.33 -24.60 -9.03
N GLY A 210 -22.33 -23.28 -9.18
CA GLY A 210 -23.03 -22.55 -10.28
C GLY A 210 -23.87 -21.33 -9.85
N PRO A 211 -24.27 -20.45 -10.80
CA PRO A 211 -24.84 -19.12 -10.51
C PRO A 211 -26.19 -19.23 -9.79
N GLY A 212 -26.37 -18.49 -8.69
CA GLY A 212 -27.58 -18.55 -7.84
C GLY A 212 -27.36 -18.98 -6.38
N THR A 213 -26.10 -19.08 -5.94
CA THR A 213 -25.64 -19.13 -4.52
C THR A 213 -25.84 -20.42 -3.71
N ALA A 214 -25.46 -21.59 -4.22
CA ALA A 214 -25.19 -22.80 -3.40
C ALA A 214 -23.70 -22.96 -2.96
N LEU A 215 -23.01 -21.83 -2.80
CA LEU A 215 -21.89 -21.50 -1.87
C LEU A 215 -20.59 -22.33 -1.84
N ARG A 216 -19.80 -22.29 -2.93
CA ARG A 216 -18.33 -22.24 -2.84
C ARG A 216 -17.76 -21.24 -3.84
N VAL A 217 -17.16 -20.17 -3.33
CA VAL A 217 -16.47 -19.14 -4.13
C VAL A 217 -15.08 -18.95 -3.57
N SER A 218 -14.13 -18.55 -4.43
CA SER A 218 -12.80 -18.22 -3.94
C SER A 218 -12.88 -16.93 -3.12
N ILE A 219 -12.67 -17.03 -1.80
CA ILE A 219 -12.74 -15.87 -0.89
C ILE A 219 -11.74 -14.79 -1.28
N PRO A 220 -10.49 -15.15 -1.62
CA PRO A 220 -9.50 -14.18 -2.07
C PRO A 220 -9.95 -13.45 -3.35
N VAL A 221 -10.55 -14.15 -4.32
CA VAL A 221 -11.06 -13.53 -5.56
C VAL A 221 -12.27 -12.64 -5.27
N LEU A 222 -13.19 -13.08 -4.41
CA LEU A 222 -14.31 -12.25 -3.95
C LEU A 222 -13.80 -10.97 -3.29
N ASN A 223 -12.84 -11.09 -2.36
CA ASN A 223 -12.24 -9.95 -1.67
C ASN A 223 -11.65 -8.97 -2.70
N ILE A 224 -10.85 -9.45 -3.65
CA ILE A 224 -10.31 -8.61 -4.74
C ILE A 224 -11.41 -7.81 -5.47
N HIS A 225 -12.53 -8.46 -5.82
CA HIS A 225 -13.58 -7.78 -6.58
C HIS A 225 -14.45 -6.85 -5.72
N LYS A 226 -14.56 -7.11 -4.41
CA LYS A 226 -15.45 -6.41 -3.48
C LYS A 226 -14.76 -5.38 -2.60
N THR A 227 -13.44 -5.28 -2.70
CA THR A 227 -12.69 -4.27 -1.99
C THR A 227 -11.52 -3.77 -2.82
N ARG A 228 -11.11 -2.53 -2.52
CA ARG A 228 -9.86 -1.91 -2.98
C ARG A 228 -8.80 -1.91 -1.88
N LEU A 229 -9.07 -2.67 -0.81
CA LEU A 229 -8.31 -2.67 0.43
C LEU A 229 -6.83 -2.93 0.26
N ASN A 230 -6.52 -3.79 -0.68
CA ASN A 230 -5.18 -4.32 -0.82
C ASN A 230 -4.38 -3.58 -1.89
N ASP A 231 -5.02 -2.61 -2.56
CA ASP A 231 -4.70 -2.32 -3.94
C ASP A 231 -5.37 -1.03 -4.51
N PRO A 232 -5.23 0.13 -3.86
CA PRO A 232 -5.83 1.38 -4.31
C PRO A 232 -5.01 1.99 -5.47
N PHE A 233 -4.96 1.30 -6.62
CA PHE A 233 -4.21 1.73 -7.79
C PHE A 233 -4.72 3.03 -8.38
N ILE A 234 -3.91 3.60 -9.27
CA ILE A 234 -4.11 4.96 -9.78
C ILE A 234 -5.07 5.04 -10.97
N TRP A 235 -5.75 3.96 -11.38
CA TRP A 235 -6.79 4.05 -12.41
C TRP A 235 -8.09 4.71 -11.94
N MET A 236 -8.29 4.82 -10.62
CA MET A 236 -9.50 5.38 -10.01
C MET A 236 -9.16 6.34 -8.89
N LEU A 237 -10.13 7.16 -8.50
CA LEU A 237 -10.03 8.03 -7.34
C LEU A 237 -9.78 7.19 -6.07
N GLY A 238 -9.22 7.82 -5.04
CA GLY A 238 -9.16 7.23 -3.70
C GLY A 238 -10.56 6.95 -3.14
N THR A 239 -10.63 6.30 -1.98
CA THR A 239 -11.92 6.16 -1.30
C THR A 239 -12.42 7.51 -0.79
N ASN A 240 -11.53 8.43 -0.43
CA ASN A 240 -11.84 9.81 -0.01
C ASN A 240 -12.85 9.89 1.14
N ASP A 241 -12.97 8.83 1.96
CA ASP A 241 -14.02 8.63 2.95
C ASP A 241 -13.47 8.52 4.39
N ASN A 242 -12.15 8.60 4.56
CA ASN A 242 -11.48 8.54 5.86
C ASN A 242 -10.42 9.66 5.98
N PRO A 243 -10.14 10.12 7.21
CA PRO A 243 -9.05 11.06 7.47
C PRO A 243 -7.71 10.49 6.99
N GLY A 244 -6.97 11.27 6.23
CA GLY A 244 -5.69 10.85 5.66
C GLY A 244 -5.77 9.93 4.44
N ASP A 245 -6.94 9.80 3.81
CA ASP A 245 -7.19 8.91 2.66
C ASP A 245 -7.67 9.66 1.41
N PHE A 246 -7.21 10.91 1.22
CA PHE A 246 -7.67 11.78 0.13
C PHE A 246 -6.70 11.82 -1.05
N ARG A 247 -7.17 11.39 -2.22
CA ARG A 247 -6.43 11.49 -3.49
C ARG A 247 -7.33 11.46 -4.72
N SER A 248 -6.80 11.98 -5.81
CA SER A 248 -7.33 11.80 -7.16
C SER A 248 -6.79 10.52 -7.83
N SER A 249 -6.98 10.38 -9.14
CA SER A 249 -6.49 9.28 -9.98
C SER A 249 -5.33 9.72 -10.89
N GLY A 250 -4.69 8.73 -11.51
CA GLY A 250 -3.59 8.86 -12.46
C GLY A 250 -2.40 9.63 -11.91
N CYS A 251 -1.84 10.53 -12.72
CA CYS A 251 -0.73 11.38 -12.33
C CYS A 251 -1.11 12.28 -11.14
N SER A 252 -2.36 12.73 -11.09
CA SER A 252 -2.87 13.60 -10.01
C SER A 252 -2.93 12.89 -8.66
N ALA A 253 -2.99 11.55 -8.63
CA ALA A 253 -2.95 10.77 -7.39
C ALA A 253 -1.69 11.05 -6.55
N CYS A 254 -0.58 11.38 -7.20
CA CYS A 254 0.69 11.68 -6.53
C CYS A 254 1.07 13.16 -6.60
N HIS A 255 0.72 13.84 -7.69
CA HIS A 255 1.20 15.19 -7.96
C HIS A 255 0.26 16.31 -7.51
N VAL A 256 -0.96 16.00 -7.12
CA VAL A 256 -1.91 16.94 -6.52
C VAL A 256 -2.05 16.59 -5.04
N ILE A 257 -1.60 17.48 -4.15
CA ILE A 257 -1.42 17.19 -2.73
C ILE A 257 -2.69 17.51 -1.94
N TYR A 258 -3.07 16.57 -1.08
CA TYR A 258 -4.15 16.73 -0.10
C TYR A 258 -3.57 16.80 1.32
N ALA A 259 -4.29 17.44 2.24
CA ALA A 259 -3.99 17.39 3.67
C ALA A 259 -4.34 16.01 4.23
N ASN A 260 -3.34 15.13 4.39
CA ASN A 260 -3.56 13.75 4.80
C ASN A 260 -2.96 13.35 6.16
N ASP A 261 -2.11 14.18 6.77
CA ASP A 261 -1.43 13.83 8.03
C ASP A 261 -0.80 15.08 8.66
N ARG A 262 -0.94 15.21 9.99
CA ARG A 262 -0.47 16.34 10.83
C ARG A 262 0.96 16.19 11.36
N ASP A 263 1.60 15.03 11.23
CA ASP A 263 2.98 14.79 11.65
C ASP A 263 3.96 15.34 10.59
N PRO A 264 4.84 16.30 10.95
CA PRO A 264 5.82 16.86 10.03
C PRO A 264 6.83 15.83 9.50
N ARG A 265 7.01 14.69 10.15
CA ARG A 265 7.86 13.60 9.64
C ARG A 265 7.25 12.91 8.42
N HIS A 266 5.92 12.87 8.33
CA HIS A 266 5.18 12.20 7.25
C HIS A 266 4.78 13.17 6.14
N SER A 267 4.36 14.39 6.53
CA SER A 267 3.81 15.41 5.64
C SER A 267 4.75 16.56 5.33
N ALA A 268 5.94 16.61 5.94
CA ALA A 268 6.92 17.69 5.75
C ALA A 268 6.27 19.07 5.87
N ILE A 269 6.43 19.93 4.86
CA ILE A 269 5.90 21.30 4.82
C ILE A 269 4.36 21.37 4.79
N TYR A 270 3.67 20.26 4.49
CA TYR A 270 2.22 20.19 4.37
C TYR A 270 1.51 19.84 5.68
N ALA A 271 2.24 19.40 6.71
CA ALA A 271 1.66 18.93 7.98
C ALA A 271 0.75 19.97 8.68
N LYS A 272 1.04 21.26 8.47
CA LYS A 272 0.26 22.38 9.02
C LYS A 272 -1.18 22.47 8.50
N PHE A 273 -1.52 21.76 7.43
CA PHE A 273 -2.84 21.84 6.79
C PHE A 273 -3.84 20.78 7.29
N GLY A 274 -3.44 19.90 8.22
CA GLY A 274 -4.34 18.91 8.80
C GLY A 274 -4.34 17.55 8.08
N ASN A 275 -5.40 16.78 8.30
CA ASN A 275 -5.59 15.42 7.78
C ASN A 275 -6.98 15.19 7.14
N MET A 276 -7.69 16.26 6.82
CA MET A 276 -9.08 16.21 6.32
C MET A 276 -9.24 16.63 4.85
N GLY A 277 -8.16 16.87 4.11
CA GLY A 277 -8.26 17.32 2.72
C GLY A 277 -9.02 18.64 2.56
N MET A 278 -8.74 19.62 3.42
CA MET A 278 -9.39 20.95 3.35
C MET A 278 -8.66 21.86 2.37
N SER A 279 -9.41 22.47 1.44
CA SER A 279 -8.85 23.34 0.38
C SER A 279 -8.13 24.56 0.94
N GLN A 280 -6.98 24.91 0.35
CA GLN A 280 -6.23 26.16 0.61
C GLN A 280 -6.24 27.10 -0.60
N GLN A 281 -7.15 26.85 -1.55
CA GLN A 281 -7.24 27.59 -2.80
C GLN A 281 -7.91 28.95 -2.62
N ALA A 282 -7.58 29.90 -3.47
CA ALA A 282 -8.24 31.20 -3.52
C ALA A 282 -9.60 31.17 -4.25
N ASP A 283 -9.90 30.08 -4.97
CA ASP A 283 -11.14 29.92 -5.72
C ASP A 283 -12.36 30.04 -4.78
N PRO A 284 -13.26 31.02 -4.99
CA PRO A 284 -14.43 31.24 -4.14
C PRO A 284 -15.51 30.17 -4.31
N THR A 285 -15.49 29.39 -5.40
CA THR A 285 -16.50 28.34 -5.66
C THR A 285 -16.14 27.01 -4.98
N ILE A 286 -14.98 26.93 -4.34
CA ILE A 286 -14.51 25.74 -3.62
C ILE A 286 -14.65 25.98 -2.11
N PRO A 287 -15.53 25.22 -1.41
CA PRO A 287 -15.67 25.32 0.04
C PRO A 287 -14.35 25.10 0.77
N LYS A 288 -14.16 25.79 1.91
CA LYS A 288 -12.93 25.70 2.72
C LYS A 288 -13.09 24.84 3.98
N ASP A 289 -14.33 24.51 4.31
CA ASP A 289 -14.77 23.72 5.45
C ASP A 289 -15.32 22.34 5.05
N GLU A 290 -15.20 21.99 3.77
CA GLU A 290 -15.56 20.67 3.22
C GLU A 290 -14.29 19.82 2.99
N PRO A 291 -14.28 18.54 3.42
CA PRO A 291 -13.18 17.63 3.15
C PRO A 291 -13.14 17.18 1.67
N GLY A 292 -12.10 16.45 1.28
CA GLY A 292 -12.04 15.85 -0.06
C GLY A 292 -11.56 16.77 -1.18
N HIS A 293 -10.95 17.90 -0.83
CA HIS A 293 -10.37 18.88 -1.75
C HIS A 293 -8.84 18.89 -1.72
N PRO A 294 -8.17 19.07 -2.87
CA PRO A 294 -6.72 19.24 -2.86
C PRO A 294 -6.37 20.58 -2.20
N LEU A 295 -5.19 20.62 -1.57
CA LEU A 295 -4.69 21.86 -0.96
C LEU A 295 -4.66 22.99 -1.98
N LYS A 296 -4.19 22.68 -3.19
CA LYS A 296 -4.11 23.60 -4.31
C LYS A 296 -4.39 22.89 -5.62
N HIS A 297 -4.95 23.61 -6.58
CA HIS A 297 -5.03 23.15 -7.97
C HIS A 297 -3.70 23.38 -8.68
N GLU A 298 -2.72 22.53 -8.39
CA GLU A 298 -1.39 22.57 -9.03
C GLU A 298 -0.74 21.18 -9.05
N PHE A 299 0.09 20.93 -10.06
CA PHE A 299 1.01 19.79 -10.05
C PHE A 299 2.30 20.17 -9.32
N THR A 300 2.74 19.32 -8.39
CA THR A 300 4.03 19.50 -7.71
C THR A 300 4.90 18.26 -7.76
N ARG A 301 6.22 18.47 -7.67
CA ARG A 301 7.22 17.41 -7.47
C ARG A 301 7.67 17.31 -6.00
N GLN A 302 7.16 18.17 -5.12
CA GLN A 302 7.38 18.13 -3.68
C GLN A 302 6.34 17.22 -3.03
N ILE A 303 6.48 15.91 -3.22
CA ILE A 303 5.47 14.93 -2.80
C ILE A 303 5.85 14.40 -1.39
N PRO A 304 5.04 14.64 -0.35
CA PRO A 304 5.31 14.11 0.98
C PRO A 304 5.05 12.60 1.06
N THR A 305 5.64 11.93 2.04
CA THR A 305 5.41 10.51 2.31
C THR A 305 3.94 10.24 2.60
N SER A 306 3.23 11.14 3.28
CA SER A 306 1.78 11.02 3.54
C SER A 306 0.95 10.86 2.26
N GLN A 307 1.35 11.45 1.13
CA GLN A 307 0.67 11.25 -0.15
C GLN A 307 0.88 9.82 -0.69
N CYS A 308 2.09 9.26 -0.50
CA CYS A 308 2.39 7.89 -0.89
C CYS A 308 1.65 6.88 0.01
N MET A 309 1.54 7.22 1.30
CA MET A 309 0.94 6.38 2.33
C MET A 309 -0.53 6.05 2.05
N ILE A 310 -1.26 6.91 1.35
CA ILE A 310 -2.64 6.65 0.89
C ILE A 310 -2.74 5.32 0.14
N CYS A 311 -1.75 4.98 -0.69
CA CYS A 311 -1.73 3.70 -1.38
C CYS A 311 -0.82 2.68 -0.68
N HIS A 312 0.28 3.15 -0.09
CA HIS A 312 1.29 2.33 0.54
C HIS A 312 1.02 2.08 2.03
N MET A 313 -0.23 2.04 2.47
CA MET A 313 -0.64 1.46 3.76
C MET A 313 -1.65 0.31 3.61
N HIS A 314 -2.01 -0.01 2.36
CA HIS A 314 -3.14 -0.85 1.97
C HIS A 314 -2.76 -2.35 1.91
N GLN A 315 -2.37 -2.82 3.09
CA GLN A 315 -2.71 -4.04 3.81
C GLN A 315 -2.15 -3.74 5.22
N PRO A 316 -2.91 -3.97 6.31
CA PRO A 316 -2.54 -3.49 7.64
C PRO A 316 -1.31 -4.23 8.19
N ASN A 317 -0.91 -5.31 7.50
CA ASN A 317 0.20 -6.17 7.82
C ASN A 317 1.51 -5.76 7.11
N MET A 318 1.47 -4.84 6.14
CA MET A 318 2.61 -4.33 5.37
C MET A 318 2.12 -3.48 4.20
N PHE A 319 2.49 -2.20 4.20
CA PHE A 319 3.11 -1.42 3.12
C PHE A 319 3.63 -0.15 3.81
N ILE A 320 4.84 0.35 3.43
CA ILE A 320 5.64 1.54 3.85
C ILE A 320 5.48 2.15 5.27
N ASN A 321 4.38 2.02 6.00
CA ASN A 321 4.16 2.44 7.39
C ASN A 321 5.28 2.03 8.36
N THR A 322 5.94 0.90 8.09
CA THR A 322 7.13 0.44 8.80
C THR A 322 8.28 1.45 8.72
N MET A 323 8.46 2.14 7.58
CA MET A 323 9.41 3.24 7.42
C MET A 323 9.17 4.34 8.44
N LEU A 324 7.91 4.65 8.68
CA LEU A 324 7.48 5.64 9.66
C LEU A 324 7.53 5.11 11.10
N GLY A 325 7.84 3.83 11.32
CA GLY A 325 7.91 3.22 12.65
C GLY A 325 6.57 2.72 13.18
N TYR A 326 5.55 2.54 12.33
CA TYR A 326 4.20 2.16 12.74
C TYR A 326 3.78 0.77 12.26
N THR A 327 2.89 0.12 13.02
CA THR A 327 2.21 -1.14 12.64
C THR A 327 0.76 -1.12 13.10
N MET A 328 -0.09 -2.05 12.63
CA MET A 328 -1.49 -2.15 13.06
C MET A 328 -1.59 -2.21 14.61
N TRP A 329 -2.55 -1.46 15.16
CA TRP A 329 -2.86 -1.53 16.59
C TRP A 329 -3.35 -2.92 17.00
N ASP A 330 -3.02 -3.34 18.21
CA ASP A 330 -3.28 -4.70 18.73
C ASP A 330 -4.68 -4.86 19.35
N TYR A 331 -5.49 -3.81 19.35
CA TYR A 331 -6.83 -3.74 19.96
C TYR A 331 -6.86 -3.76 21.50
N GLU A 332 -5.70 -3.84 22.15
CA GLU A 332 -5.56 -4.08 23.58
C GLU A 332 -4.89 -2.92 24.30
N SER A 333 -3.78 -2.40 23.74
CA SER A 333 -3.01 -1.31 24.35
C SER A 333 -3.87 -0.05 24.46
N ASP A 334 -4.04 0.47 25.67
CA ASP A 334 -4.93 1.60 26.00
C ASP A 334 -6.40 1.42 25.52
N ALA A 335 -6.88 0.18 25.46
CA ALA A 335 -8.24 -0.18 25.05
C ALA A 335 -9.38 0.71 25.63
N PRO A 336 -9.39 1.15 26.90
CA PRO A 336 -10.45 2.01 27.44
C PRO A 336 -10.67 3.32 26.66
N PHE A 337 -9.63 3.86 26.01
CA PHE A 337 -9.76 5.06 25.19
C PHE A 337 -10.41 4.78 23.83
N MET A 338 -10.25 3.57 23.29
CA MET A 338 -10.68 3.19 21.94
C MET A 338 -12.03 2.46 21.91
N TRP A 339 -12.41 1.80 23.01
CA TRP A 339 -13.66 1.06 23.13
C TRP A 339 -14.69 1.82 23.99
N PRO A 340 -16.00 1.74 23.68
CA PRO A 340 -17.02 2.29 24.55
C PRO A 340 -17.08 1.53 25.88
N GLU A 341 -17.36 2.24 26.99
CA GLU A 341 -17.46 1.61 28.33
C GLU A 341 -18.51 0.49 28.40
N LYS A 342 -19.57 0.62 27.59
CA LYS A 342 -20.61 -0.41 27.44
C LYS A 342 -20.54 -1.00 26.03
N GLN A 343 -20.53 -2.33 25.96
CA GLN A 343 -20.55 -3.07 24.70
C GLN A 343 -21.75 -2.64 23.84
N GLN A 344 -21.47 -2.31 22.59
CA GLN A 344 -22.51 -1.99 21.60
C GLN A 344 -22.95 -3.25 20.83
N TYR A 345 -24.23 -3.30 20.47
CA TYR A 345 -24.85 -4.33 19.65
C TYR A 345 -25.62 -3.67 18.49
N PRO A 346 -24.93 -3.14 17.48
CA PRO A 346 -25.57 -2.47 16.35
C PRO A 346 -26.41 -3.45 15.53
N ASP A 347 -27.49 -2.93 14.92
CA ASP A 347 -28.28 -3.68 13.94
C ASP A 347 -27.53 -3.84 12.60
N ALA A 348 -28.12 -4.62 11.69
CA ALA A 348 -27.52 -4.93 10.40
C ALA A 348 -27.27 -3.68 9.53
N GLU A 349 -28.13 -2.67 9.62
CA GLU A 349 -28.01 -1.45 8.82
C GLU A 349 -26.82 -0.61 9.30
N LYS A 350 -26.72 -0.39 10.61
CA LYS A 350 -25.58 0.31 11.21
C LYS A 350 -24.28 -0.45 11.00
N MET A 351 -24.28 -1.78 11.17
CA MET A 351 -23.13 -2.63 10.85
C MET A 351 -22.69 -2.43 9.40
N ARG A 352 -23.63 -2.42 8.45
CA ARG A 352 -23.31 -2.24 7.03
C ARG A 352 -22.73 -0.86 6.76
N LYS A 353 -23.34 0.21 7.28
CA LYS A 353 -22.85 1.57 7.09
C LYS A 353 -21.40 1.73 7.55
N ILE A 354 -21.05 1.14 8.70
CA ILE A 354 -19.68 1.14 9.20
C ILE A 354 -18.76 0.30 8.30
N LEU A 355 -19.16 -0.94 7.99
CA LEU A 355 -18.35 -1.89 7.22
C LEU A 355 -18.14 -1.51 5.75
N ASP A 356 -18.98 -0.62 5.23
CA ASP A 356 -18.87 -0.09 3.88
C ASP A 356 -17.76 0.98 3.77
N ARG A 357 -17.41 1.62 4.89
CA ARG A 357 -16.30 2.59 5.00
C ARG A 357 -15.04 1.93 5.54
N ASN A 358 -15.17 1.16 6.63
CA ASN A 358 -14.08 0.45 7.27
C ASN A 358 -14.30 -1.06 7.19
N PRO A 359 -13.53 -1.80 6.37
CA PRO A 359 -13.73 -3.24 6.16
C PRO A 359 -13.34 -4.09 7.38
N GLU A 360 -12.82 -3.49 8.45
CA GLU A 360 -12.48 -4.12 9.71
C GLU A 360 -13.73 -4.36 10.58
N GLU A 361 -13.98 -5.61 10.97
CA GLU A 361 -15.16 -5.95 11.76
C GLU A 361 -15.14 -5.41 13.19
N ALA A 362 -13.97 -5.12 13.74
CA ALA A 362 -13.82 -4.52 15.06
C ALA A 362 -14.39 -3.08 15.13
N SER A 363 -14.37 -2.35 14.01
CA SER A 363 -14.88 -0.98 13.90
C SER A 363 -16.38 -0.85 14.21
N ILE A 364 -17.14 -1.92 14.04
CA ILE A 364 -18.56 -2.02 14.36
C ILE A 364 -18.82 -1.78 15.86
N ARG A 365 -17.84 -2.12 16.70
CA ARG A 365 -17.93 -2.08 18.16
C ARG A 365 -17.00 -1.03 18.77
N GLY A 366 -16.01 -0.56 18.02
CA GLY A 366 -15.03 0.44 18.44
C GLY A 366 -15.50 1.87 18.26
N LYS A 367 -14.91 2.82 18.99
CA LYS A 367 -15.22 4.25 18.81
C LYS A 367 -14.83 4.77 17.42
N TRP A 368 -13.84 4.14 16.78
CA TRP A 368 -13.39 4.50 15.43
C TRP A 368 -14.33 4.07 14.29
N GLY A 369 -15.47 3.46 14.61
CA GLY A 369 -16.62 3.42 13.71
C GLY A 369 -17.15 4.84 13.41
N ASP A 370 -16.88 5.81 14.28
CA ASP A 370 -17.21 7.24 14.11
C ASP A 370 -16.04 8.00 13.48
N LEU A 371 -16.33 8.83 12.46
CA LEU A 371 -15.34 9.67 11.78
C LEU A 371 -14.81 10.79 12.68
N ASP A 372 -15.67 11.36 13.54
CA ASP A 372 -15.26 12.44 14.43
C ASP A 372 -14.29 11.95 15.50
N PHE A 373 -14.43 10.69 15.92
CA PHE A 373 -13.42 10.05 16.76
C PHE A 373 -12.17 9.71 15.96
N LEU A 374 -12.34 9.07 14.79
CA LEU A 374 -11.24 8.57 13.99
C LEU A 374 -10.26 9.69 13.59
N LYS A 375 -10.76 10.86 13.19
CA LYS A 375 -9.91 11.98 12.75
C LYS A 375 -8.97 12.51 13.83
N ASP A 376 -9.23 12.24 15.11
CA ASP A 376 -8.52 12.80 16.26
C ASP A 376 -7.88 11.74 17.17
N VAL A 377 -7.76 10.48 16.71
CA VAL A 377 -7.16 9.39 17.50
C VAL A 377 -5.74 9.72 17.95
N SER A 378 -4.92 10.35 17.09
CA SER A 378 -3.55 10.76 17.45
C SER A 378 -3.50 11.82 18.56
N LEU A 379 -4.57 12.62 18.74
CA LEU A 379 -4.66 13.63 19.80
C LEU A 379 -4.87 13.00 21.19
N LEU A 380 -5.19 11.70 21.26
CA LEU A 380 -5.23 10.95 22.50
C LEU A 380 -3.84 10.70 23.08
N ASN A 381 -2.79 10.69 22.25
CA ASN A 381 -1.42 10.28 22.60
C ASN A 381 -0.87 10.85 23.93
N PRO A 382 -1.12 12.11 24.32
CA PRO A 382 -0.68 12.63 25.62
C PRO A 382 -1.32 11.96 26.84
N GLN A 383 -2.45 11.27 26.67
CA GLN A 383 -3.22 10.59 27.72
C GLN A 383 -2.93 9.07 27.78
N LEU A 384 -2.30 8.52 26.74
CA LEU A 384 -2.08 7.09 26.57
C LEU A 384 -0.83 6.61 27.33
N LYS A 385 -0.93 5.44 27.95
CA LYS A 385 0.15 4.88 28.76
C LYS A 385 1.00 3.90 27.98
N ASP A 386 0.42 3.10 27.10
CA ASP A 386 1.06 1.91 26.53
C ASP A 386 1.30 2.02 25.02
N THR A 387 0.60 2.93 24.34
CA THR A 387 0.71 3.12 22.88
C THR A 387 0.79 4.60 22.47
N GLN A 388 1.24 4.83 21.23
CA GLN A 388 1.15 6.11 20.53
C GLN A 388 0.60 5.83 19.13
N PHE A 389 -0.51 6.48 18.77
CA PHE A 389 -1.17 6.30 17.47
C PHE A 389 -0.59 7.22 16.39
N ALA A 390 -0.62 6.72 15.14
CA ALA A 390 -0.40 7.52 13.94
C ALA A 390 -1.58 8.47 13.69
N ASP A 391 -1.35 9.48 12.86
CA ASP A 391 -2.36 10.47 12.47
C ASP A 391 -3.19 10.09 11.23
N TYR A 392 -2.60 9.29 10.35
CA TYR A 392 -3.26 8.79 9.15
C TYR A 392 -4.14 7.56 9.47
N HIS A 393 -5.28 7.48 8.76
CA HIS A 393 -6.30 6.45 8.99
C HIS A 393 -6.85 5.88 7.68
N GLY A 394 -5.99 5.52 6.73
CA GLY A 394 -6.45 4.86 5.49
C GLY A 394 -7.30 3.63 5.80
N HIS A 395 -8.45 3.52 5.12
CA HIS A 395 -9.52 2.55 5.41
C HIS A 395 -10.15 2.58 6.80
N GLY A 396 -9.88 3.62 7.59
CA GLY A 396 -10.34 3.74 8.96
C GLY A 396 -9.57 2.90 9.98
N TRP A 397 -8.39 2.39 9.61
CA TRP A 397 -7.54 1.62 10.50
C TRP A 397 -6.73 2.49 11.47
N ASN A 398 -6.29 1.86 12.55
CA ASN A 398 -5.49 2.50 13.59
C ASN A 398 -4.11 1.84 13.65
N PHE A 399 -3.06 2.67 13.64
CA PHE A 399 -1.67 2.23 13.66
C PHE A 399 -0.98 2.74 14.92
N ARG A 400 -0.15 1.90 15.52
CA ARG A 400 0.66 2.22 16.70
C ARG A 400 2.16 2.30 16.38
N ALA A 401 2.84 3.20 17.07
CA ALA A 401 4.28 3.38 17.01
C ALA A 401 5.02 2.19 17.64
N ILE A 402 6.14 1.81 17.03
CA ILE A 402 7.05 0.79 17.54
C ILE A 402 8.21 1.47 18.26
N TYR A 403 8.40 1.12 19.53
CA TYR A 403 9.47 1.63 20.36
C TYR A 403 10.47 0.54 20.72
N LYS A 404 11.74 0.93 20.89
CA LYS A 404 12.81 0.07 21.36
C LYS A 404 12.48 -0.47 22.75
N ARG A 405 12.50 -1.80 22.89
CA ARG A 405 12.24 -2.50 24.14
C ARG A 405 13.26 -3.62 24.40
N ASP A 406 13.46 -3.95 25.66
CA ASP A 406 14.20 -5.16 26.04
C ASP A 406 13.35 -6.44 25.86
N ARG A 407 13.94 -7.61 26.11
CA ARG A 407 13.23 -8.90 26.00
C ARG A 407 12.09 -9.10 27.00
N LYS A 408 12.00 -8.26 28.03
CA LYS A 408 10.92 -8.25 29.03
C LYS A 408 9.84 -7.22 28.70
N GLY A 409 9.99 -6.47 27.59
CA GLY A 409 9.04 -5.46 27.16
C GLY A 409 9.27 -4.07 27.77
N ASN A 410 10.34 -3.84 28.53
CA ASN A 410 10.61 -2.52 29.10
C ASN A 410 11.10 -1.55 28.02
N LEU A 411 10.61 -0.30 28.04
CA LEU A 411 11.09 0.76 27.15
C LEU A 411 12.57 1.06 27.38
N LEU A 412 13.30 1.30 26.29
CA LEU A 412 14.72 1.62 26.33
C LEU A 412 14.99 2.98 25.70
N ASP A 413 15.94 3.71 26.29
CA ASP A 413 16.51 4.90 25.69
C ASP A 413 17.54 4.57 24.58
N LYS A 414 18.18 5.62 24.04
CA LYS A 414 19.19 5.51 22.99
C LYS A 414 20.40 4.66 23.42
N VAL A 415 20.84 4.74 24.68
CA VAL A 415 22.00 4.01 25.20
C VAL A 415 21.65 2.62 25.76
N GLY A 416 20.36 2.27 25.81
CA GLY A 416 19.88 0.97 26.27
C GLY A 416 19.51 0.92 27.75
N THR A 417 19.36 2.06 28.41
CA THR A 417 18.88 2.14 29.79
C THR A 417 17.38 1.93 29.82
N LYS A 418 16.90 1.16 30.80
CA LYS A 418 15.47 1.00 31.08
C LYS A 418 14.85 2.34 31.48
N ILE A 419 13.75 2.69 30.83
CA ILE A 419 12.88 3.81 31.19
C ILE A 419 11.79 3.29 32.12
N ALA A 420 11.48 4.04 33.18
CA ALA A 420 10.40 3.69 34.09
C ALA A 420 9.03 3.81 33.39
N ASP A 421 8.10 2.92 33.70
CA ASP A 421 6.82 2.86 32.99
C ASP A 421 5.86 3.99 33.38
N ASP A 422 6.02 4.54 34.59
CA ASP A 422 5.31 5.69 35.13
C ASP A 422 5.98 7.05 34.81
N ASP A 423 7.07 7.04 34.05
CA ASP A 423 7.76 8.26 33.62
C ASP A 423 6.88 9.05 32.63
N PRO A 424 6.47 10.29 32.96
CA PRO A 424 5.57 11.07 32.11
C PRO A 424 6.22 11.47 30.77
N ASP A 425 7.55 11.42 30.67
CA ASP A 425 8.30 11.72 29.47
C ASP A 425 8.84 10.45 28.76
N LYS A 426 8.34 9.25 29.11
CA LYS A 426 8.88 7.99 28.59
C LYS A 426 8.91 7.91 27.07
N TRP A 427 7.91 8.47 26.39
CA TRP A 427 7.84 8.48 24.93
C TRP A 427 8.85 9.44 24.28
N LYS A 428 9.22 10.52 24.98
CA LYS A 428 10.29 11.43 24.53
C LYS A 428 11.69 10.84 24.75
N LYS A 429 11.85 10.07 25.82
CA LYS A 429 13.11 9.38 26.18
C LYS A 429 13.33 8.11 25.37
N GLY A 430 12.25 7.40 25.04
CA GLY A 430 12.26 6.15 24.29
C GLY A 430 12.62 6.37 22.83
N VAL A 431 13.17 5.32 22.21
CA VAL A 431 13.51 5.36 20.79
C VAL A 431 12.36 4.84 19.96
N HIS A 432 11.71 5.72 19.19
CA HIS A 432 10.80 5.32 18.13
C HIS A 432 11.61 4.68 16.99
N LEU A 433 11.25 3.46 16.59
CA LEU A 433 11.97 2.68 15.59
C LEU A 433 11.49 2.99 14.16
N SER A 434 11.36 4.27 13.82
CA SER A 434 11.29 4.76 12.44
C SER A 434 12.64 4.60 11.72
N SER A 435 12.62 4.58 10.39
CA SER A 435 13.84 4.67 9.58
C SER A 435 14.65 5.89 10.01
N ILE A 436 15.98 5.76 10.09
CA ILE A 436 16.86 6.90 10.33
C ILE A 436 16.69 7.98 9.24
N HIS A 437 16.28 7.59 8.03
CA HIS A 437 16.00 8.53 6.94
C HIS A 437 14.79 9.43 7.27
N VAL A 438 13.74 8.88 7.89
CA VAL A 438 12.59 9.67 8.36
C VAL A 438 13.01 10.60 9.51
N ASP A 439 13.84 10.12 10.43
CA ASP A 439 14.32 10.92 11.56
C ASP A 439 15.11 12.16 11.13
N VAL A 440 15.79 12.12 9.98
CA VAL A 440 16.50 13.29 9.41
C VAL A 440 15.64 14.10 8.44
N GLY A 441 14.36 13.74 8.26
CA GLY A 441 13.38 14.48 7.46
C GLY A 441 13.26 14.05 5.99
N MET A 442 13.86 12.93 5.57
CA MET A 442 13.69 12.42 4.20
C MET A 442 12.28 11.91 3.96
N GLN A 443 11.81 12.11 2.73
CA GLN A 443 10.53 11.62 2.22
C GLN A 443 10.76 10.52 1.16
N CYS A 444 9.73 9.74 0.81
CA CYS A 444 9.88 8.65 -0.18
C CYS A 444 10.56 9.10 -1.49
N VAL A 445 10.23 10.30 -1.98
CA VAL A 445 10.78 10.87 -3.23
C VAL A 445 12.23 11.33 -3.16
N ASP A 446 12.84 11.32 -1.97
CA ASP A 446 14.28 11.56 -1.80
C ASP A 446 15.10 10.33 -2.20
N CYS A 447 14.51 9.13 -2.10
CA CYS A 447 15.16 7.86 -2.45
C CYS A 447 14.56 7.19 -3.70
N HIS A 448 13.26 7.34 -3.94
CA HIS A 448 12.57 6.82 -5.11
C HIS A 448 12.44 7.90 -6.19
N PHE A 449 13.01 7.64 -7.36
CA PHE A 449 13.04 8.59 -8.46
C PHE A 449 11.96 8.31 -9.52
N ALA A 450 11.97 9.11 -10.60
CA ALA A 450 10.98 9.04 -11.65
C ALA A 450 10.73 7.64 -12.23
N GLN A 451 11.75 6.77 -12.33
CA GLN A 451 11.54 5.40 -12.81
C GLN A 451 10.87 4.54 -11.74
N ASP A 452 11.35 4.57 -10.49
CA ASP A 452 10.74 3.78 -9.42
C ASP A 452 9.24 4.08 -9.25
N ALA A 453 8.86 5.36 -9.45
CA ALA A 453 7.47 5.79 -9.38
C ALA A 453 6.68 5.47 -10.67
N HIS A 454 7.15 5.93 -11.84
CA HIS A 454 6.40 5.79 -13.09
C HIS A 454 6.65 4.47 -13.83
N GLY A 455 7.56 3.62 -13.37
CA GLY A 455 8.04 2.45 -14.13
C GLY A 455 9.02 2.80 -15.25
N ASN A 456 9.48 1.76 -15.95
CA ASN A 456 10.43 1.86 -17.06
C ASN A 456 9.82 1.43 -18.42
N GLY A 457 8.49 1.34 -18.51
CA GLY A 457 7.79 0.91 -19.72
C GLY A 457 7.63 -0.60 -19.88
N TYR A 458 8.04 -1.40 -18.89
CA TYR A 458 7.81 -2.85 -18.84
C TYR A 458 6.84 -3.22 -17.72
N LEU A 459 5.96 -4.18 -18.00
CA LEU A 459 5.12 -4.82 -16.99
C LEU A 459 6.00 -5.66 -16.07
N LYS A 460 6.05 -5.34 -14.79
CA LYS A 460 6.84 -6.09 -13.79
C LYS A 460 5.96 -7.04 -12.98
N ALA A 461 6.48 -8.24 -12.71
CA ALA A 461 5.79 -9.26 -11.93
C ALA A 461 5.88 -9.04 -10.41
N GLU A 462 6.90 -8.32 -9.96
CA GLU A 462 7.18 -8.16 -8.52
C GLU A 462 7.79 -6.78 -8.21
N VAL A 463 7.47 -6.25 -7.02
CA VAL A 463 7.89 -4.90 -6.58
C VAL A 463 9.42 -4.73 -6.60
N MET A 464 10.17 -5.74 -6.17
CA MET A 464 11.64 -5.67 -6.10
C MET A 464 12.28 -5.63 -7.49
N GLY A 465 11.59 -6.12 -8.51
CA GLY A 465 11.99 -6.08 -9.91
C GLY A 465 11.74 -4.75 -10.60
N ALA A 466 10.98 -3.86 -9.96
CA ALA A 466 10.63 -2.53 -10.46
C ALA A 466 11.53 -1.40 -9.90
N VAL A 467 12.44 -1.71 -8.97
CA VAL A 467 13.29 -0.73 -8.30
C VAL A 467 14.67 -0.61 -8.97
N GLU A 468 15.07 0.60 -9.38
CA GLU A 468 16.41 0.88 -9.92
C GLU A 468 17.43 1.22 -8.84
N ILE A 469 17.03 1.80 -7.70
CA ILE A 469 17.98 2.28 -6.70
C ILE A 469 18.42 1.17 -5.72
N GLN A 470 19.68 1.22 -5.28
CA GLN A 470 20.21 0.42 -4.16
C GLN A 470 20.96 1.30 -3.15
N CYS A 471 21.14 0.80 -1.92
CA CYS A 471 21.80 1.53 -0.84
C CYS A 471 23.21 2.00 -1.23
N GLN A 472 24.01 1.11 -1.83
CA GLN A 472 25.39 1.41 -2.24
C GLN A 472 25.50 2.46 -3.35
N ASP A 473 24.42 2.72 -4.09
CA ASP A 473 24.44 3.73 -5.17
C ASP A 473 24.62 5.14 -4.60
N CYS A 474 24.19 5.38 -3.35
CA CYS A 474 24.37 6.63 -2.62
C CYS A 474 25.39 6.53 -1.46
N HIS A 475 25.56 5.35 -0.86
CA HIS A 475 26.42 5.17 0.31
C HIS A 475 27.80 4.56 -0.01
N GLY A 476 27.97 3.95 -1.18
CA GLY A 476 29.18 3.22 -1.56
C GLY A 476 29.31 1.87 -0.86
N THR A 477 30.52 1.34 -0.85
CA THR A 477 30.93 0.08 -0.21
C THR A 477 32.09 0.34 0.75
N ALA A 478 32.57 -0.70 1.44
CA ALA A 478 33.78 -0.57 2.25
C ALA A 478 35.03 -0.19 1.43
N ASP A 479 35.07 -0.53 0.13
CA ASP A 479 36.24 -0.32 -0.72
C ASP A 479 36.14 0.92 -1.62
N ALA A 480 34.91 1.33 -1.96
CA ALA A 480 34.67 2.36 -2.96
C ALA A 480 33.62 3.39 -2.52
N LEU A 481 33.85 4.65 -2.91
CA LEU A 481 32.84 5.70 -2.86
C LEU A 481 31.68 5.37 -3.82
N PRO A 482 30.46 5.85 -3.57
CA PRO A 482 29.33 5.65 -4.47
C PRO A 482 29.61 6.21 -5.86
N THR A 483 29.22 5.46 -6.90
CA THR A 483 29.29 5.93 -8.29
C THR A 483 28.18 6.92 -8.64
N LEU A 484 27.14 7.01 -7.79
CA LEU A 484 25.90 7.76 -8.06
C LEU A 484 25.21 7.31 -9.34
N LYS A 485 25.37 6.04 -9.72
CA LYS A 485 24.63 5.40 -10.79
C LYS A 485 23.77 4.30 -10.22
N THR A 486 22.49 4.28 -10.58
CA THR A 486 21.56 3.25 -10.12
C THR A 486 21.98 1.85 -10.58
N SER A 487 21.88 0.86 -9.70
CA SER A 487 22.37 -0.52 -9.97
C SER A 487 21.34 -1.61 -9.69
N GLY A 488 20.11 -1.26 -9.32
CA GLY A 488 19.02 -2.18 -8.97
C GLY A 488 18.44 -2.94 -10.16
N PRO A 489 17.54 -3.91 -9.93
CA PRO A 489 17.00 -4.79 -10.98
C PRO A 489 16.28 -4.08 -12.13
N ALA A 490 15.72 -2.89 -11.90
CA ALA A 490 15.08 -2.11 -12.96
C ALA A 490 16.03 -1.11 -13.65
N ALA A 491 17.26 -0.96 -13.15
CA ALA A 491 18.26 -0.08 -13.75
C ALA A 491 18.70 -0.62 -15.12
N SER A 492 18.97 0.30 -16.05
CA SER A 492 19.61 -0.07 -17.32
C SER A 492 21.04 -0.55 -17.09
N LYS A 493 21.66 -1.16 -18.11
CA LYS A 493 23.09 -1.56 -18.05
C LYS A 493 24.06 -0.41 -17.72
N PHE A 494 23.63 0.85 -17.92
CA PHE A 494 24.43 2.03 -17.62
C PHE A 494 24.08 2.68 -16.27
N GLY A 495 22.97 2.27 -15.66
CA GLY A 495 22.37 2.97 -14.54
C GLY A 495 21.88 4.37 -14.91
N LYS A 496 21.08 4.95 -14.03
CA LYS A 496 20.71 6.36 -14.07
C LYS A 496 21.71 7.18 -13.27
N ASP A 497 22.22 8.23 -13.86
CA ASP A 497 23.14 9.14 -13.20
C ASP A 497 22.37 10.10 -12.27
N LEU A 498 22.57 9.93 -10.96
CA LEU A 498 21.91 10.71 -9.92
C LEU A 498 22.42 12.15 -9.84
N LEU A 499 23.63 12.44 -10.35
CA LEU A 499 24.19 13.80 -10.39
C LEU A 499 23.43 14.73 -11.36
N LEU A 500 22.65 14.14 -12.27
CA LEU A 500 21.83 14.88 -13.24
C LEU A 500 20.46 15.27 -12.67
N ILE A 501 20.06 14.71 -11.52
CA ILE A 501 18.76 14.98 -10.94
C ILE A 501 18.74 16.41 -10.37
N ARG A 502 17.70 17.16 -10.73
CA ARG A 502 17.42 18.50 -10.19
C ARG A 502 16.12 18.53 -9.41
N ASN A 503 16.17 19.26 -8.29
CA ASN A 503 15.01 19.59 -7.48
C ASN A 503 14.15 20.67 -8.16
N PRO A 504 12.92 20.92 -7.67
CA PRO A 504 12.03 21.93 -8.25
C PRO A 504 12.61 23.34 -8.27
N ASP A 505 13.51 23.65 -7.33
CA ASP A 505 14.26 24.91 -7.25
C ASP A 505 15.46 24.99 -8.24
N GLY A 506 15.67 23.96 -9.06
CA GLY A 506 16.75 23.88 -10.04
C GLY A 506 18.10 23.42 -9.48
N LYS A 507 18.27 23.32 -8.15
CA LYS A 507 19.50 22.82 -7.53
C LYS A 507 19.70 21.34 -7.83
N LYS A 508 20.96 20.90 -7.86
CA LYS A 508 21.27 19.47 -7.95
C LYS A 508 20.79 18.76 -6.69
N ARG A 509 20.12 17.62 -6.86
CA ARG A 509 19.71 16.77 -5.73
C ARG A 509 20.92 16.13 -5.06
N PHE A 510 21.90 15.70 -5.85
CA PHE A 510 23.16 15.13 -5.38
C PHE A 510 24.33 15.96 -5.90
N GLU A 511 25.27 16.28 -5.02
CA GLU A 511 26.42 17.12 -5.35
C GLU A 511 27.63 16.78 -4.48
N TRP A 512 28.80 16.68 -5.11
CA TRP A 512 30.08 16.60 -4.41
C TRP A 512 30.57 18.01 -4.11
N VAL A 513 30.82 18.31 -2.82
CA VAL A 513 31.40 19.56 -2.34
C VAL A 513 32.72 19.20 -1.64
N GLY A 514 33.83 19.36 -2.35
CA GLY A 514 35.09 18.74 -1.93
C GLY A 514 34.94 17.21 -1.89
N ASP A 515 35.33 16.61 -0.76
CA ASP A 515 35.22 15.16 -0.52
C ASP A 515 33.88 14.73 0.11
N GLU A 516 32.95 15.67 0.29
CA GLU A 516 31.64 15.41 0.89
C GLU A 516 30.55 15.27 -0.17
N LEU A 517 29.75 14.21 -0.07
CA LEU A 517 28.55 14.05 -0.87
C LEU A 517 27.36 14.68 -0.14
N ILE A 518 26.73 15.66 -0.76
CA ILE A 518 25.51 16.32 -0.29
C ILE A 518 24.31 15.78 -1.05
N GLN A 519 23.26 15.41 -0.33
CA GLN A 519 21.92 15.17 -0.87
C GLN A 519 20.97 16.26 -0.37
N ARG A 520 20.09 16.78 -1.23
CA ARG A 520 19.11 17.81 -0.89
C ARG A 520 17.69 17.27 -0.93
N SER A 521 16.85 17.67 0.01
CA SER A 521 15.45 17.27 0.04
C SER A 521 14.72 17.75 -1.21
N ALA A 522 13.94 16.85 -1.80
CA ALA A 522 13.03 17.11 -2.89
C ALA A 522 11.76 17.84 -2.44
N VAL A 523 11.47 17.82 -1.14
CA VAL A 523 10.20 18.29 -0.57
C VAL A 523 10.42 19.51 0.31
N THR A 524 11.36 19.44 1.25
CA THR A 524 11.60 20.51 2.24
C THR A 524 12.66 21.47 1.72
N PRO A 525 12.33 22.75 1.47
CA PRO A 525 13.30 23.74 1.05
C PRO A 525 14.46 23.86 2.04
N ASP A 526 15.67 24.09 1.51
CA ASP A 526 16.91 24.32 2.26
C ASP A 526 17.39 23.17 3.17
N LEU A 527 16.67 22.05 3.23
CA LEU A 527 17.10 20.86 3.92
C LEU A 527 18.10 20.08 3.06
N GLU A 528 19.31 19.90 3.57
CA GLU A 528 20.36 19.09 2.96
C GLU A 528 21.07 18.21 3.97
N TRP A 529 21.60 17.09 3.48
CA TRP A 529 22.26 16.07 4.28
C TRP A 529 23.65 15.80 3.72
N LYS A 530 24.64 15.77 4.62
CA LYS A 530 25.92 15.12 4.36
C LYS A 530 25.72 13.60 4.40
N MET A 531 25.92 12.95 3.26
CA MET A 531 25.73 11.52 3.13
C MET A 531 26.77 10.76 3.95
N THR A 532 26.32 9.69 4.62
CA THR A 532 27.22 8.76 5.32
C THR A 532 27.81 7.80 4.28
N LEU A 533 29.13 7.83 4.09
CA LEU A 533 29.82 7.02 3.08
C LEU A 533 30.48 5.80 3.75
N VAL A 534 30.17 4.59 3.29
CA VAL A 534 30.62 3.33 3.90
C VAL A 534 32.15 3.25 3.91
N LYS A 535 32.80 3.65 2.81
CA LYS A 535 34.26 3.72 2.70
C LYS A 535 34.91 4.52 3.84
N ASN A 536 34.32 5.66 4.20
CA ASN A 536 34.85 6.50 5.28
C ASN A 536 34.72 5.83 6.65
N THR A 537 33.72 4.96 6.83
CA THR A 537 33.59 4.19 8.07
C THR A 537 34.59 3.04 8.17
N ALA A 538 35.16 2.62 7.04
CA ALA A 538 36.16 1.55 6.93
C ALA A 538 37.61 2.04 6.91
N ASP A 539 37.84 3.35 6.78
CA ASP A 539 39.16 3.97 6.72
C ASP A 539 39.62 4.45 8.11
N PRO A 540 40.67 3.84 8.73
CA PRO A 540 41.19 4.25 10.04
C PRO A 540 41.70 5.70 10.11
N LEU A 541 42.00 6.32 8.97
CA LEU A 541 42.42 7.73 8.90
C LEU A 541 41.24 8.70 8.84
N SER A 542 40.03 8.19 8.59
CA SER A 542 38.82 9.01 8.55
C SER A 542 38.31 9.32 9.95
N GLY A 543 37.86 10.56 10.16
CA GLY A 543 37.12 10.92 11.39
C GLY A 543 35.79 10.17 11.55
N ALA A 544 35.31 9.50 10.50
CA ALA A 544 34.10 8.66 10.54
C ALA A 544 34.38 7.17 10.79
N TYR A 545 35.64 6.78 11.03
CA TYR A 545 36.03 5.39 11.23
C TYR A 545 35.22 4.71 12.32
N ASN A 546 34.73 3.50 12.03
CA ASN A 546 34.03 2.67 13.00
C ASN A 546 34.52 1.22 12.90
N PRO A 547 35.27 0.72 13.90
CA PRO A 547 35.83 -0.63 13.86
C PRO A 547 34.74 -1.72 13.89
N LYS A 548 33.58 -1.47 14.50
CA LYS A 548 32.47 -2.43 14.50
C LYS A 548 31.84 -2.55 13.10
N ALA A 549 31.63 -1.41 12.43
CA ALA A 549 31.13 -1.39 11.06
C ALA A 549 32.14 -2.04 10.10
N THR A 550 33.42 -1.66 10.21
CA THR A 550 34.52 -2.23 9.43
C THR A 550 34.55 -3.74 9.58
N ARG A 551 34.53 -4.24 10.82
CA ARG A 551 34.47 -5.68 11.11
C ARG A 551 33.26 -6.35 10.46
N ALA A 552 32.08 -5.75 10.52
CA ALA A 552 30.86 -6.33 9.94
C ALA A 552 30.98 -6.49 8.41
N HIS A 553 31.50 -5.47 7.71
CA HIS A 553 31.64 -5.48 6.25
C HIS A 553 32.83 -6.30 5.73
N THR A 554 33.91 -6.43 6.51
CA THR A 554 35.19 -7.00 6.03
C THR A 554 35.59 -8.32 6.70
N MET A 555 34.72 -8.89 7.54
CA MET A 555 34.96 -10.20 8.15
C MET A 555 35.23 -11.27 7.09
N ALA A 556 36.30 -12.03 7.25
CA ALA A 556 36.63 -13.17 6.40
C ALA A 556 35.67 -14.35 6.64
N MET A 557 35.48 -15.21 5.62
CA MET A 557 34.71 -16.45 5.75
C MET A 557 35.37 -17.48 6.68
N GLY A 558 36.70 -17.44 6.79
CA GLY A 558 37.47 -18.31 7.68
C GLY A 558 37.20 -17.98 9.15
N THR A 559 36.65 -18.93 9.90
CA THR A 559 36.22 -18.71 11.29
C THR A 559 37.34 -18.85 12.32
N ASP A 560 38.50 -19.38 11.92
CA ASP A 560 39.58 -19.75 12.85
C ASP A 560 40.19 -18.52 13.55
N GLU A 561 40.47 -17.46 12.77
CA GLU A 561 41.07 -16.23 13.28
C GLU A 561 40.08 -15.05 13.35
N LEU A 562 38.86 -15.24 12.81
CA LEU A 562 37.86 -14.16 12.64
C LEU A 562 38.49 -12.89 12.03
N LYS A 563 39.37 -13.07 11.05
CA LYS A 563 40.13 -12.00 10.41
C LYS A 563 39.18 -10.97 9.80
N TRP A 564 39.47 -9.68 9.98
CA TRP A 564 38.73 -8.58 9.37
C TRP A 564 39.67 -7.40 9.13
N GLY A 565 39.30 -6.52 8.22
CA GLY A 565 40.13 -5.40 7.79
C GLY A 565 40.08 -5.20 6.28
N THR A 566 40.57 -4.06 5.82
CA THR A 566 40.67 -3.73 4.39
C THR A 566 41.63 -4.66 3.63
N ASP A 567 42.47 -5.42 4.34
CA ASP A 567 43.37 -6.43 3.81
C ASP A 567 42.68 -7.78 3.52
N VAL A 568 41.43 -7.96 3.94
CA VAL A 568 40.62 -9.13 3.57
C VAL A 568 40.07 -8.94 2.15
N PRO A 569 40.45 -9.78 1.17
CA PRO A 569 39.96 -9.69 -0.20
C PRO A 569 38.43 -9.78 -0.28
N ALA A 570 37.81 -9.00 -1.17
CA ALA A 570 36.36 -8.88 -1.24
C ALA A 570 35.63 -10.21 -1.45
N ASP A 571 36.17 -11.09 -2.29
CA ASP A 571 35.64 -12.43 -2.57
C ASP A 571 35.74 -13.38 -1.36
N GLN A 572 36.68 -13.12 -0.44
CA GLN A 572 36.89 -13.87 0.80
C GLN A 572 36.05 -13.38 1.99
N ARG A 573 35.29 -12.29 1.82
CA ARG A 573 34.44 -11.74 2.90
C ARG A 573 33.16 -12.57 3.11
N ALA A 574 32.74 -12.67 4.35
CA ALA A 574 31.53 -13.35 4.79
C ALA A 574 30.24 -12.59 4.41
N HIS A 575 30.29 -11.26 4.38
CA HIS A 575 29.13 -10.38 4.17
C HIS A 575 29.32 -9.40 3.01
N GLY A 576 29.84 -9.88 1.88
CA GLY A 576 29.97 -9.05 0.67
C GLY A 576 28.62 -8.57 0.14
N GLU A 577 28.61 -7.42 -0.53
CA GLU A 577 27.42 -6.80 -1.12
C GLU A 577 26.79 -7.68 -2.22
N ASP A 578 27.54 -8.63 -2.77
CA ASP A 578 27.10 -9.66 -3.70
C ASP A 578 26.36 -10.83 -3.02
N LYS A 579 26.55 -11.03 -1.71
CA LYS A 579 26.01 -12.14 -0.91
C LYS A 579 24.87 -11.71 0.02
N MET A 580 24.92 -10.50 0.58
CA MET A 580 23.98 -10.01 1.59
C MET A 580 23.51 -8.59 1.26
N LEU A 581 22.21 -8.34 1.45
CA LEU A 581 21.63 -7.01 1.28
C LEU A 581 21.89 -6.17 2.53
N CYS A 582 22.19 -4.88 2.37
CA CYS A 582 22.53 -3.99 3.50
C CYS A 582 21.46 -4.00 4.61
N TYR A 583 20.18 -4.03 4.22
CA TYR A 583 19.07 -4.06 5.15
C TYR A 583 18.92 -5.38 5.94
N ALA A 584 19.67 -6.44 5.58
CA ALA A 584 19.76 -7.63 6.43
C ALA A 584 20.42 -7.32 7.79
N CYS A 585 21.31 -6.33 7.85
CA CYS A 585 21.97 -5.91 9.09
C CYS A 585 21.44 -4.57 9.60
N HIS A 586 20.95 -3.70 8.73
CA HIS A 586 20.55 -2.35 9.12
C HIS A 586 19.10 -2.22 9.59
N THR A 587 18.26 -3.23 9.41
CA THR A 587 16.87 -3.23 9.86
C THR A 587 16.76 -3.32 11.38
N SER A 588 15.90 -2.47 11.97
CA SER A 588 15.64 -2.45 13.42
C SER A 588 14.48 -3.32 13.88
N TRP A 589 13.56 -3.63 12.98
CA TRP A 589 12.47 -4.57 13.20
C TRP A 589 11.81 -4.94 11.87
N THR A 590 11.15 -6.10 11.85
CA THR A 590 10.38 -6.58 10.70
C THR A 590 8.97 -6.93 11.17
N THR A 591 7.96 -6.51 10.40
CA THR A 591 6.59 -6.96 10.65
C THR A 591 6.46 -8.42 10.28
N SER A 592 6.08 -9.25 11.26
CA SER A 592 5.66 -10.63 11.06
C SER A 592 4.14 -10.72 11.12
N CYS A 593 3.54 -11.18 10.03
CA CYS A 593 2.10 -11.36 9.91
C CYS A 593 1.73 -12.83 10.11
N GLY A 594 1.09 -13.18 11.22
CA GLY A 594 0.55 -14.52 11.46
C GLY A 594 -0.74 -14.80 10.69
N GLY A 595 -1.40 -13.76 10.19
CA GLY A 595 -2.47 -13.88 9.20
C GLY A 595 -3.54 -12.80 9.27
N CYS A 596 -4.39 -12.80 8.25
CA CYS A 596 -5.61 -12.00 8.17
C CYS A 596 -6.80 -12.94 8.03
N HIS A 597 -7.87 -12.67 8.77
CA HIS A 597 -9.10 -13.44 8.73
C HIS A 597 -10.11 -12.80 7.80
N LEU A 598 -10.61 -13.59 6.85
CA LEU A 598 -11.66 -13.19 5.91
C LEU A 598 -12.93 -14.01 6.20
N PRO A 599 -13.86 -13.50 7.02
CA PRO A 599 -15.14 -14.15 7.23
C PRO A 599 -16.12 -13.77 6.10
N ILE A 600 -16.39 -14.73 5.21
CA ILE A 600 -17.47 -14.57 4.22
C ILE A 600 -18.81 -14.61 4.94
N GLN A 601 -19.66 -13.67 4.54
CA GLN A 601 -21.05 -13.60 4.93
C GLN A 601 -21.93 -13.58 3.68
N ALA A 602 -22.71 -14.64 3.49
CA ALA A 602 -23.70 -14.71 2.43
C ALA A 602 -24.83 -13.69 2.63
N ASN A 603 -25.51 -13.37 1.52
CA ASN A 603 -26.67 -12.47 1.43
C ASN A 603 -26.46 -10.98 1.72
N TRP A 604 -25.23 -10.53 1.90
CA TRP A 604 -24.93 -9.10 1.82
C TRP A 604 -24.89 -8.65 0.36
N LYS A 605 -25.85 -7.80 -0.06
CA LYS A 605 -25.84 -7.16 -1.38
C LYS A 605 -24.81 -6.03 -1.36
N THR A 606 -23.71 -6.20 -2.07
CA THR A 606 -22.61 -5.23 -2.14
C THR A 606 -22.19 -5.02 -3.60
N GLU A 607 -21.61 -3.86 -3.91
CA GLU A 607 -21.08 -3.56 -5.24
C GLU A 607 -19.71 -4.22 -5.46
N ARG A 608 -19.33 -4.49 -6.71
CA ARG A 608 -17.95 -4.80 -7.09
C ARG A 608 -17.20 -3.49 -7.35
N HIS A 609 -16.00 -3.36 -6.80
CA HIS A 609 -15.21 -2.12 -6.88
C HIS A 609 -14.20 -2.14 -8.04
N LYS A 610 -14.27 -3.13 -8.93
CA LYS A 610 -13.36 -3.36 -10.05
C LYS A 610 -14.08 -3.68 -11.35
N TYR A 611 -13.40 -3.41 -12.46
CA TYR A 611 -13.85 -3.77 -13.81
C TYR A 611 -15.25 -3.24 -14.10
N GLU A 612 -16.18 -4.10 -14.49
CA GLU A 612 -17.55 -3.73 -14.86
C GLU A 612 -18.45 -3.29 -13.68
N GLY A 613 -17.99 -3.43 -12.43
CA GLY A 613 -18.77 -3.05 -11.25
C GLY A 613 -20.02 -3.90 -11.02
N GLY A 614 -21.06 -3.34 -10.41
CA GLY A 614 -22.36 -3.98 -10.25
C GLY A 614 -22.53 -4.83 -8.98
N PHE A 615 -23.80 -5.16 -8.69
CA PHE A 615 -24.20 -5.74 -7.40
C PHE A 615 -24.29 -7.27 -7.44
N THR A 616 -23.71 -7.89 -6.41
CA THR A 616 -23.90 -9.32 -6.15
C THR A 616 -24.03 -9.58 -4.65
N ARG A 617 -24.51 -10.77 -4.29
CA ARG A 617 -24.75 -11.15 -2.89
C ARG A 617 -23.58 -11.96 -2.38
N ASN A 618 -22.66 -11.33 -1.65
CA ASN A 618 -21.63 -11.92 -0.79
C ASN A 618 -20.70 -10.78 -0.32
N PHE A 619 -20.23 -10.84 0.92
CA PHE A 619 -19.26 -9.88 1.45
C PHE A 619 -18.29 -10.57 2.38
N ALA A 620 -17.05 -10.09 2.44
CA ALA A 620 -16.05 -10.51 3.41
C ALA A 620 -15.43 -9.26 4.04
N THR A 621 -15.44 -9.19 5.38
CA THR A 621 -14.61 -8.22 6.11
C THR A 621 -13.15 -8.65 6.02
N TYR A 622 -12.25 -7.73 6.38
CA TYR A 622 -10.82 -7.99 6.43
C TYR A 622 -10.30 -7.69 7.82
N ASN A 623 -9.97 -8.75 8.56
CA ASN A 623 -9.61 -8.65 9.96
C ASN A 623 -8.14 -9.06 10.17
N PRO A 624 -7.19 -8.12 10.33
CA PRO A 624 -5.83 -8.48 10.74
C PRO A 624 -5.84 -9.19 12.10
N GLN A 625 -5.23 -10.37 12.20
CA GLN A 625 -5.24 -11.16 13.43
C GLN A 625 -3.93 -11.10 14.22
N VAL A 626 -2.77 -11.10 13.55
CA VAL A 626 -1.48 -11.10 14.25
C VAL A 626 -0.45 -10.29 13.47
N ALA A 627 -0.16 -9.07 13.92
CA ALA A 627 1.03 -8.32 13.53
C ALA A 627 1.99 -8.24 14.72
N ARG A 628 3.23 -8.69 14.55
CA ARG A 628 4.30 -8.64 15.55
C ARG A 628 5.55 -8.00 14.95
N ASP A 629 6.34 -7.32 15.76
CA ASP A 629 7.59 -6.63 15.40
C ASP A 629 8.86 -7.34 15.93
N GLN A 630 8.67 -8.40 16.71
CA GLN A 630 9.73 -9.06 17.49
C GLN A 630 10.47 -10.16 16.73
N MET A 631 9.85 -10.72 15.69
CA MET A 631 10.41 -11.84 14.92
C MET A 631 11.38 -11.30 13.88
N PHE A 632 12.56 -11.91 13.76
CA PHE A 632 13.56 -11.57 12.76
C PHE A 632 14.16 -12.86 12.19
N PHE A 633 14.01 -13.07 10.89
CA PHE A 633 14.51 -14.25 10.19
C PHE A 633 15.33 -13.80 8.99
N LEU A 634 16.38 -14.56 8.68
CA LEU A 634 17.13 -14.38 7.45
C LEU A 634 16.81 -15.52 6.48
N GLY A 635 16.72 -15.19 5.20
CA GLY A 635 16.56 -16.16 4.13
C GLY A 635 17.21 -15.66 2.85
N LYS A 636 17.07 -16.43 1.77
CA LYS A 636 17.59 -16.05 0.46
C LYS A 636 16.51 -15.38 -0.37
N HIS A 637 16.87 -14.28 -1.03
CA HIS A 637 16.01 -13.61 -1.98
C HIS A 637 15.77 -14.47 -3.23
N GLY A 638 14.73 -14.14 -4.01
CA GLY A 638 14.57 -14.67 -5.37
C GLY A 638 15.72 -14.29 -6.30
N SER A 639 15.77 -14.95 -7.47
CA SER A 639 16.82 -14.77 -8.49
C SER A 639 16.99 -13.33 -8.97
N ILE A 640 15.94 -12.51 -8.94
CA ILE A 640 15.98 -11.10 -9.38
C ILE A 640 16.94 -10.22 -8.57
N LYS A 641 17.24 -10.61 -7.32
CA LYS A 641 18.26 -9.99 -6.46
C LYS A 641 19.46 -10.93 -6.24
N GLY A 642 19.66 -11.89 -7.13
CA GLY A 642 20.83 -12.78 -7.12
C GLY A 642 20.88 -13.77 -5.95
N GLY A 643 19.76 -14.08 -5.29
CA GLY A 643 19.77 -15.03 -4.18
C GLY A 643 20.41 -14.50 -2.89
N LYS A 644 20.60 -13.18 -2.78
CA LYS A 644 21.23 -12.52 -1.63
C LYS A 644 20.46 -12.75 -0.34
N ILE A 645 21.18 -12.76 0.78
CA ILE A 645 20.58 -12.85 2.12
C ILE A 645 19.79 -11.57 2.42
N ALA A 646 18.55 -11.75 2.86
CA ALA A 646 17.62 -10.69 3.22
C ALA A 646 16.81 -11.10 4.47
N PRO A 647 16.24 -10.15 5.21
CA PRO A 647 15.16 -10.45 6.15
C PRO A 647 14.01 -11.14 5.42
N VAL A 648 13.44 -12.15 6.05
CA VAL A 648 12.22 -12.83 5.59
C VAL A 648 11.15 -12.76 6.67
N ARG A 649 9.89 -12.69 6.25
CA ARG A 649 8.73 -12.64 7.14
C ARG A 649 7.64 -13.57 6.66
N SER A 650 6.81 -14.03 7.59
CA SER A 650 5.49 -14.57 7.24
C SER A 650 4.68 -13.47 6.56
N SER A 651 4.17 -13.74 5.36
CA SER A 651 3.46 -12.75 4.54
C SER A 651 2.06 -13.24 4.19
N SER A 652 1.06 -12.45 4.62
CA SER A 652 -0.34 -12.55 4.17
C SER A 652 -0.94 -13.95 4.24
N ALA A 653 -0.69 -14.68 5.33
CA ALA A 653 -1.36 -15.92 5.65
C ALA A 653 -2.87 -15.67 5.79
N LEU A 654 -3.65 -15.98 4.75
CA LEU A 654 -5.10 -15.87 4.84
C LEU A 654 -5.65 -17.02 5.66
N VAL A 655 -6.61 -16.70 6.52
CA VAL A 655 -7.38 -17.66 7.29
C VAL A 655 -8.85 -17.37 6.98
N LEU A 656 -9.59 -18.39 6.59
CA LEU A 656 -10.87 -18.22 5.93
C LEU A 656 -12.00 -18.85 6.77
N SER A 657 -13.13 -18.15 6.84
CA SER A 657 -14.38 -18.70 7.38
C SER A 657 -15.52 -18.40 6.41
N SER A 658 -16.54 -19.25 6.38
CA SER A 658 -17.73 -18.97 5.57
C SER A 658 -19.01 -19.22 6.35
N THR A 659 -19.88 -18.22 6.34
CA THR A 659 -21.25 -18.30 6.82
C THR A 659 -22.21 -18.36 5.63
N ASN A 660 -23.05 -19.37 5.61
CA ASN A 660 -24.00 -19.60 4.52
C ASN A 660 -25.28 -18.77 4.66
N ILE A 661 -26.18 -18.93 3.69
CA ILE A 661 -27.47 -18.24 3.65
C ILE A 661 -28.37 -18.54 4.85
N ASN A 662 -28.25 -19.75 5.41
CA ASN A 662 -28.96 -20.22 6.60
C ASN A 662 -28.30 -19.78 7.91
N ARG A 663 -27.28 -18.91 7.85
CA ARG A 663 -26.48 -18.44 8.98
C ARG A 663 -25.67 -19.53 9.69
N GLU A 664 -25.37 -20.62 8.98
CA GLU A 664 -24.50 -21.70 9.46
C GLU A 664 -23.06 -21.43 9.06
N LYS A 665 -22.10 -21.71 9.96
CA LYS A 665 -20.67 -21.66 9.64
C LYS A 665 -20.26 -22.99 8.99
N ILE A 666 -19.87 -22.96 7.71
CA ILE A 666 -19.50 -24.15 6.93
C ILE A 666 -18.06 -24.59 7.23
N TYR A 667 -17.14 -23.63 7.41
CA TYR A 667 -15.77 -23.89 7.85
C TYR A 667 -15.29 -22.70 8.68
N VAL A 668 -14.40 -22.98 9.63
CA VAL A 668 -13.91 -22.00 10.59
C VAL A 668 -12.39 -21.96 10.58
N GLN A 669 -11.85 -20.80 10.25
CA GLN A 669 -10.43 -20.49 10.33
C GLN A 669 -9.52 -21.48 9.59
N GLN A 670 -9.83 -21.76 8.33
CA GLN A 670 -9.01 -22.63 7.50
C GLN A 670 -8.06 -21.85 6.59
N PRO A 671 -6.76 -22.20 6.52
CA PRO A 671 -5.86 -21.63 5.53
C PRO A 671 -6.11 -22.22 4.13
N PRO A 672 -6.03 -21.42 3.05
CA PRO A 672 -6.05 -21.94 1.69
C PRO A 672 -4.78 -22.74 1.35
N VAL A 673 -4.83 -23.41 0.20
CA VAL A 673 -3.72 -24.20 -0.35
C VAL A 673 -3.30 -23.59 -1.67
N SER A 674 -2.00 -23.35 -1.84
CA SER A 674 -1.42 -22.84 -3.09
C SER A 674 -1.59 -23.84 -4.23
N ALA A 675 -1.48 -23.37 -5.48
CA ALA A 675 -1.66 -24.22 -6.66
C ALA A 675 -0.69 -25.41 -6.75
N SER A 676 0.46 -25.35 -6.06
CA SER A 676 1.44 -26.44 -5.97
C SER A 676 1.26 -27.34 -4.74
N GLY A 677 0.22 -27.13 -3.93
CA GLY A 677 -0.12 -27.98 -2.79
C GLY A 677 0.49 -27.56 -1.44
N TYR A 678 1.19 -26.43 -1.37
CA TYR A 678 1.70 -25.89 -0.10
C TYR A 678 0.65 -25.08 0.65
N SER A 679 0.76 -25.01 1.98
CA SER A 679 0.01 -24.06 2.81
C SER A 679 0.14 -22.63 2.28
N SER A 680 -0.94 -21.85 2.32
CA SER A 680 -0.90 -20.41 2.04
C SER A 680 -0.04 -19.60 3.02
N GLN A 681 0.36 -20.19 4.14
CA GLN A 681 1.34 -19.60 5.05
C GLN A 681 2.73 -19.65 4.41
N ALA A 682 3.11 -18.54 3.77
CA ALA A 682 4.38 -18.40 3.07
C ALA A 682 5.30 -17.38 3.75
N PHE A 683 6.60 -17.62 3.62
CA PHE A 683 7.63 -16.64 3.95
C PHE A 683 8.13 -15.96 2.69
N ALA A 684 8.29 -14.64 2.75
CA ALA A 684 8.80 -13.85 1.64
C ALA A 684 9.99 -12.97 2.10
N PRO A 685 11.03 -12.80 1.26
CA PRO A 685 12.02 -11.75 1.43
C PRO A 685 11.35 -10.39 1.55
N HIS A 686 11.86 -9.56 2.45
CA HIS A 686 11.20 -8.32 2.80
C HIS A 686 12.18 -7.22 3.17
N TYR A 687 11.90 -6.03 2.64
CA TYR A 687 12.56 -4.80 3.00
C TYR A 687 11.59 -3.91 3.80
N PRO A 688 11.71 -3.85 5.14
CA PRO A 688 10.79 -3.11 5.99
C PRO A 688 11.05 -1.60 5.98
N HIS A 689 12.15 -1.10 5.40
CA HIS A 689 12.50 0.33 5.45
C HIS A 689 12.74 0.86 6.88
N THR A 690 13.19 0.02 7.81
CA THR A 690 13.40 0.37 9.23
C THR A 690 14.89 0.54 9.56
N GLU A 691 15.65 1.08 8.62
CA GLU A 691 17.12 1.14 8.70
C GLU A 691 17.57 2.02 9.86
N ARG A 692 18.56 1.55 10.61
CA ARG A 692 19.20 2.26 11.73
C ARG A 692 20.72 2.09 11.67
N LYS A 693 21.40 3.00 12.35
CA LYS A 693 22.86 2.90 12.57
C LYS A 693 23.22 2.03 13.77
N THR A 694 22.35 2.02 14.79
CA THR A 694 22.65 1.43 16.11
C THR A 694 21.56 0.52 16.65
N GLU A 695 20.28 0.84 16.46
CA GLU A 695 19.16 0.03 16.96
C GLU A 695 18.78 -1.12 16.01
N THR A 696 19.76 -1.88 15.52
CA THR A 696 19.56 -2.99 14.57
C THR A 696 19.22 -4.30 15.28
N LYS A 697 18.62 -5.27 14.56
CA LYS A 697 18.30 -6.61 15.10
C LYS A 697 19.47 -7.57 15.16
#